data_AF-A0A922E4S5-F1
#
_entry.id   AF-A0A922E4S5-F1
#
_cell.length_a   1.000
_cell.length_b   1.000
_cell.length_c   1.000
_cell.angle_alpha   90.00
_cell.angle_beta   90.00
_cell.angle_gamma   90.00
#
_symmetry.space_group_name_H-M   'P 1'
#
loop_
_entity.id
_entity.type
_entity.pdbx_description
1 polymer ?
#
loop_
_entity_poly.entity_id
_entity_poly.type
_entity_poly.pdbx_seq_one_letter_code
_entity_poly.pdbx_strand_id
1 'polypeptide(L)'
;MAIPNVSSSSPSSSHQWNHDVFLSFRGEDTRNTFTGHLYNALIIKGINTFKDDVDLQKGEEISPALLEAIEQSKFSIIVFSKNYATSTWCLDELVKILECQKSIGQMVQPIFYDVDPSDMRKQLGEVMDMHEKKFKDDIQMVLRWKVALKEAANLSGWHLNNGNKLHMHDVIQLMGRHIVHQESPNELGKRSRLWSHEDILRVLMENTGTYNAIQGIKLDLFGQKDILLNPSAFTGMKRLRLLIIRHARFSESPKSLSNELILLDWDGYPSPSLSSNFLPQKLVTLNMRHSKIKQFKGIKVCENLRKINFCFCKYLTCIPDVSMMANLESLNVEGCCNLVEVHRSVENLNELSFLDVTYCSKLRHLPNLKLPRLQYLELEECTSFEKFPNIVGEIPLLSFISIDNSPIQELPLSVEYLIGLEVISLVSCKNLRDLPRSICKLPRLKNLWISRCTNLGRFPKSSSSSSTNLGWLASSKRNKTQDMSLSVGWFPALKRLSISYCNLAEVDFLKSLHCLSTLEELHLSGNNFISLPTSCITRFTHLQSLVLNDCKGLRQKNASSGGKSFIDNLTMMIPILYRSCGKMITTIKIRGEELPEWFRHQTRENGMCFRVPPPKNAKLAGLVVGIVLKRREGSEPGPLYYLNLKFSIINNGRQLAPVAYPLSRGYRLESDGVLWLLCLPHGALKWWDEITNEGDHFGVSFQCDVFSGTVVDKDKCNKRLGVHFVFEQDDNMDDNDDDDPIVVQHYCSPNNKNKIVLENNNCCQPHQQLAEEQALTHCGGPGYIFDS
;
A
#
# COMPACT_ATOMS: atom_id res chain seq x y z
N MET A 1 50.68 -21.50 64.60
CA MET A 1 50.78 -21.76 63.15
C MET A 1 50.58 -20.43 62.44
N ALA A 2 51.67 -19.85 61.94
CA ALA A 2 51.65 -18.68 61.08
C ALA A 2 51.86 -19.16 59.64
N ILE A 3 50.98 -18.77 58.72
CA ILE A 3 51.18 -18.90 57.28
C ILE A 3 51.39 -17.47 56.75
N PRO A 4 52.45 -17.19 55.97
CA PRO A 4 52.83 -15.83 55.60
C PRO A 4 52.01 -15.27 54.43
N ASN A 5 51.92 -13.93 54.42
CA ASN A 5 51.46 -13.08 53.33
C ASN A 5 52.05 -13.51 51.98
N VAL A 6 51.16 -13.79 51.02
CA VAL A 6 51.47 -13.67 49.59
C VAL A 6 50.74 -12.44 49.10
N SER A 7 51.52 -11.38 48.89
CA SER A 7 51.12 -10.21 48.11
C SER A 7 50.76 -10.63 46.70
N SER A 8 49.47 -10.63 46.34
CA SER A 8 49.08 -10.61 44.93
C SER A 8 49.18 -9.16 44.46
N SER A 9 50.25 -8.90 43.72
CA SER A 9 50.39 -7.74 42.86
C SER A 9 49.15 -7.61 41.97
N SER A 10 48.45 -6.50 42.08
CA SER A 10 47.43 -6.08 41.11
C SER A 10 48.06 -6.04 39.71
N PRO A 11 47.42 -6.57 38.65
CA PRO A 11 47.80 -6.19 37.31
C PRO A 11 47.29 -4.77 37.08
N SER A 12 48.18 -3.81 37.27
CA SER A 12 48.01 -2.43 36.86
C SER A 12 48.04 -2.34 35.33
N SER A 13 46.86 -2.26 34.72
CA SER A 13 46.51 -1.22 33.74
C SER A 13 45.05 -1.47 33.35
N SER A 14 44.12 -0.70 33.92
CA SER A 14 42.80 -0.56 33.29
C SER A 14 43.05 0.05 31.92
N HIS A 15 43.09 -0.78 30.87
CA HIS A 15 43.16 -0.29 29.50
C HIS A 15 42.00 0.67 29.31
N GLN A 16 42.32 1.95 29.12
CA GLN A 16 41.34 3.02 29.07
C GLN A 16 40.81 3.08 27.64
N TRP A 17 39.62 2.53 27.44
CA TRP A 17 38.93 2.59 26.15
C TRP A 17 38.46 4.01 25.91
N ASN A 18 39.00 4.67 24.88
CA ASN A 18 38.57 6.00 24.46
C ASN A 18 37.39 5.92 23.47
N HIS A 19 37.18 4.76 22.85
CA HIS A 19 36.06 4.50 21.95
C HIS A 19 35.39 3.14 22.28
N ASP A 20 34.07 3.08 22.10
CA ASP A 20 33.32 1.83 22.20
C ASP A 20 33.57 0.97 20.95
N VAL A 21 33.58 1.55 19.76
CA VAL A 21 33.70 0.81 18.49
C VAL A 21 34.67 1.50 17.53
N PHE A 22 35.58 0.76 16.92
CA PHE A 22 36.32 1.14 15.72
C PHE A 22 35.58 0.61 14.47
N LEU A 23 35.33 1.45 13.48
CA LEU A 23 34.77 1.04 12.19
C LEU A 23 35.87 0.99 11.12
N SER A 24 36.22 -0.21 10.67
CA SER A 24 37.08 -0.42 9.50
C SER A 24 36.23 -0.65 8.26
N PHE A 25 36.50 0.10 7.18
CA PHE A 25 35.71 0.04 5.96
C PHE A 25 36.47 0.64 4.78
N ARG A 26 36.07 0.29 3.55
CA ARG A 26 36.55 0.97 2.35
C ARG A 26 35.74 2.24 2.11
N GLY A 27 36.39 3.39 2.28
CA GLY A 27 35.74 4.70 2.14
C GLY A 27 35.01 4.90 0.81
N GLU A 28 35.65 4.52 -0.30
CA GLU A 28 35.09 4.63 -1.65
C GLU A 28 33.79 3.81 -1.86
N ASP A 29 33.64 2.71 -1.14
CA ASP A 29 32.51 1.78 -1.33
C ASP A 29 31.32 2.12 -0.42
N THR A 30 31.57 2.46 0.85
CA THR A 30 30.50 2.47 1.87
C THR A 30 30.43 3.72 2.75
N ARG A 31 31.32 4.71 2.59
CA ARG A 31 31.46 5.87 3.51
C ARG A 31 30.17 6.67 3.69
N ASN A 32 29.52 7.01 2.58
CA ASN A 32 28.31 7.85 2.57
C ASN A 32 27.01 7.03 2.47
N THR A 33 27.13 5.70 2.40
CA THR A 33 26.00 4.77 2.30
C THR A 33 25.93 3.94 3.58
N PHE A 34 26.18 2.63 3.50
CA PHE A 34 26.00 1.69 4.59
C PHE A 34 26.82 2.04 5.84
N THR A 35 28.14 2.31 5.70
CA THR A 35 28.97 2.62 6.87
C THR A 35 28.61 3.96 7.48
N GLY A 36 28.21 4.95 6.67
CA GLY A 36 27.70 6.23 7.16
C GLY A 36 26.41 6.07 7.98
N HIS A 37 25.47 5.25 7.51
CA HIS A 37 24.25 4.92 8.24
C HIS A 37 24.54 4.09 9.50
N LEU A 38 25.44 3.12 9.44
CA LEU A 38 25.85 2.31 10.58
C LEU A 38 26.49 3.17 11.66
N TYR A 39 27.44 4.03 11.29
CA TYR A 39 28.04 5.01 12.18
C TYR A 39 26.98 5.89 12.85
N ASN A 40 26.10 6.51 12.06
CA ASN A 40 25.03 7.34 12.60
C ASN A 40 24.10 6.55 13.52
N ALA A 41 23.78 5.31 13.20
CA ALA A 41 22.95 4.44 14.02
C ALA A 41 23.65 4.11 15.36
N LEU A 42 24.93 3.79 15.35
CA LEU A 42 25.71 3.55 16.57
C LEU A 42 25.76 4.79 17.46
N ILE A 43 26.01 5.98 16.87
CA ILE A 43 26.01 7.26 17.58
C ILE A 43 24.62 7.60 18.14
N ILE A 44 23.53 7.42 17.37
CA ILE A 44 22.14 7.61 17.84
C ILE A 44 21.83 6.67 18.99
N LYS A 45 22.40 5.46 18.97
CA LYS A 45 22.30 4.48 20.04
C LYS A 45 23.28 4.75 21.18
N GLY A 46 24.02 5.86 21.18
CA GLY A 46 24.90 6.28 22.27
C GLY A 46 26.15 5.41 22.41
N ILE A 47 26.64 4.84 21.31
CA ILE A 47 27.87 4.06 21.23
C ILE A 47 28.94 4.99 20.64
N ASN A 48 29.95 5.34 21.43
CA ASN A 48 31.07 6.20 21.03
C ASN A 48 31.92 5.48 19.99
N THR A 49 31.69 5.78 18.71
CA THR A 49 32.30 5.06 17.59
C THR A 49 33.38 5.92 16.95
N PHE A 50 34.58 5.40 16.78
CA PHE A 50 35.60 5.97 15.91
C PHE A 50 35.32 5.54 14.47
N LYS A 51 35.17 6.52 13.59
CA LYS A 51 35.07 6.35 12.15
C LYS A 51 36.14 7.22 11.54
N ASP A 52 37.04 6.62 10.77
CA ASP A 52 38.04 7.39 10.05
C ASP A 52 37.37 8.31 9.03
N ASP A 53 37.53 9.63 9.22
CA ASP A 53 36.83 10.69 8.49
C ASP A 53 37.80 11.51 7.61
N VAL A 54 39.05 11.07 7.44
CA VAL A 54 40.02 11.82 6.63
C VAL A 54 39.97 11.38 5.17
N ASP A 55 39.58 12.31 4.29
CA ASP A 55 39.85 12.25 2.85
C ASP A 55 41.35 12.50 2.61
N LEU A 56 42.21 11.50 2.89
CA LEU A 56 43.64 11.60 2.62
C LEU A 56 44.00 11.07 1.22
N GLN A 57 44.91 11.81 0.56
CA GLN A 57 45.46 11.48 -0.74
C GLN A 57 46.20 10.13 -0.72
N LYS A 58 46.09 9.35 -1.81
CA LYS A 58 46.81 8.08 -1.99
C LYS A 58 48.32 8.28 -1.80
N GLY A 59 48.90 7.71 -0.74
CA GLY A 59 50.35 7.56 -0.63
C GLY A 59 51.02 7.66 0.75
N GLU A 60 50.31 7.95 1.84
CA GLU A 60 50.95 8.09 3.17
C GLU A 60 50.74 6.86 4.08
N GLU A 61 51.74 6.57 4.92
CA GLU A 61 51.72 5.55 5.97
C GLU A 61 50.58 5.81 6.98
N ILE A 62 50.11 4.76 7.65
CA ILE A 62 49.07 4.88 8.69
C ILE A 62 49.51 5.90 9.74
N SER A 63 48.67 6.91 10.01
CA SER A 63 48.97 7.84 11.11
C SER A 63 49.04 7.06 12.43
N PRO A 64 50.04 7.27 13.29
CA PRO A 64 50.11 6.65 14.61
C PRO A 64 48.82 6.79 15.43
N ALA A 65 48.08 7.88 15.20
CA ALA A 65 46.77 8.13 15.80
C ALA A 65 45.68 7.10 15.42
N LEU A 66 45.75 6.51 14.23
CA LEU A 66 44.79 5.47 13.82
C LEU A 66 45.09 4.13 14.49
N LEU A 67 46.37 3.75 14.60
CA LEU A 67 46.78 2.54 15.32
C LEU A 67 46.41 2.65 16.81
N GLU A 68 46.61 3.83 17.40
CA GLU A 68 46.14 4.14 18.75
C GLU A 68 44.61 4.07 18.86
N ALA A 69 43.86 4.57 17.88
CA ALA A 69 42.39 4.48 17.89
C ALA A 69 41.88 3.03 17.84
N ILE A 70 42.55 2.16 17.09
CA ILE A 70 42.25 0.71 17.08
C ILE A 70 42.52 0.13 18.46
N GLU A 71 43.69 0.37 19.05
CA GLU A 71 44.06 -0.16 20.37
C GLU A 71 43.16 0.37 21.50
N GLN A 72 42.71 1.62 21.40
CA GLN A 72 41.85 2.29 22.38
C GLN A 72 40.36 2.05 22.13
N SER A 73 40.00 1.22 21.15
CA SER A 73 38.61 0.83 20.89
C SER A 73 38.26 -0.50 21.53
N LYS A 74 37.11 -0.57 22.20
CA LYS A 74 36.69 -1.81 22.88
C LYS A 74 36.24 -2.91 21.90
N PHE A 75 35.68 -2.52 20.77
CA PHE A 75 35.22 -3.40 19.70
C PHE A 75 35.74 -2.90 18.35
N SER A 76 35.94 -3.82 17.40
CA SER A 76 36.26 -3.50 16.01
C SER A 76 35.22 -4.13 15.08
N ILE A 77 34.51 -3.29 14.32
CA ILE A 77 33.59 -3.73 13.29
C ILE A 77 34.26 -3.54 11.93
N ILE A 78 34.37 -4.63 11.16
CA ILE A 78 34.97 -4.62 9.83
C ILE A 78 33.86 -4.71 8.78
N VAL A 79 33.76 -3.74 7.88
CA VAL A 79 32.79 -3.75 6.78
C VAL A 79 33.51 -4.19 5.50
N PHE A 80 33.42 -5.48 5.20
CA PHE A 80 33.88 -6.04 3.94
C PHE A 80 32.95 -5.65 2.80
N SER A 81 33.50 -4.94 1.82
CA SER A 81 32.86 -4.57 0.57
C SER A 81 33.61 -5.20 -0.61
N LYS A 82 33.06 -5.08 -1.82
CA LYS A 82 33.61 -5.68 -3.04
C LYS A 82 35.06 -5.26 -3.33
N ASN A 83 35.47 -4.04 -2.94
CA ASN A 83 36.81 -3.53 -3.19
C ASN A 83 37.64 -3.35 -1.92
N TYR A 84 37.23 -3.93 -0.78
CA TYR A 84 37.92 -3.76 0.50
C TYR A 84 39.43 -4.05 0.42
N ALA A 85 39.80 -5.22 -0.12
CA ALA A 85 41.20 -5.66 -0.20
C ALA A 85 42.06 -4.89 -1.22
N THR A 86 41.48 -3.98 -2.02
CA THR A 86 42.26 -3.14 -2.94
C THR A 86 43.02 -2.03 -2.21
N SER A 87 42.61 -1.73 -0.97
CA SER A 87 43.17 -0.68 -0.13
C SER A 87 44.25 -1.24 0.80
N THR A 88 45.52 -0.89 0.60
CA THR A 88 46.60 -1.30 1.51
C THR A 88 46.34 -0.82 2.94
N TRP A 89 45.78 0.39 3.08
CA TRP A 89 45.36 0.95 4.37
C TRP A 89 44.32 0.07 5.10
N CYS A 90 43.28 -0.39 4.41
CA CYS A 90 42.26 -1.25 5.03
C CYS A 90 42.83 -2.64 5.40
N LEU A 91 43.87 -3.08 4.68
CA LEU A 91 44.58 -4.32 4.99
C LEU A 91 45.49 -4.16 6.21
N ASP A 92 46.15 -3.02 6.36
CA ASP A 92 46.96 -2.74 7.54
C ASP A 92 46.10 -2.54 8.80
N GLU A 93 44.97 -1.83 8.70
CA GLU A 93 43.96 -1.77 9.77
C GLU A 93 43.52 -3.17 10.19
N LEU A 94 43.25 -4.04 9.21
CA LEU A 94 42.80 -5.41 9.46
C LEU A 94 43.87 -6.22 10.21
N VAL A 95 45.14 -6.11 9.81
CA VAL A 95 46.25 -6.74 10.52
C VAL A 95 46.27 -6.27 11.98
N LYS A 96 46.18 -4.95 12.20
CA LYS A 96 46.22 -4.39 13.56
C LYS A 96 45.04 -4.82 14.42
N ILE A 97 43.83 -4.84 13.86
CA ILE A 97 42.61 -5.30 14.55
C ILE A 97 42.77 -6.76 15.02
N LEU A 98 43.30 -7.63 14.16
CA LEU A 98 43.52 -9.04 14.51
C LEU A 98 44.67 -9.22 15.51
N GLU A 99 45.69 -8.36 15.48
CA GLU A 99 46.69 -8.30 16.55
C GLU A 99 46.07 -7.92 17.89
N CYS A 100 45.23 -6.88 17.94
CA CYS A 100 44.50 -6.47 19.15
C CYS A 100 43.54 -7.55 19.65
N GLN A 101 42.90 -8.30 18.74
CA GLN A 101 42.08 -9.45 19.11
C GLN A 101 42.89 -10.51 19.86
N LYS A 102 44.12 -10.80 19.40
CA LYS A 102 45.00 -11.81 19.98
C LYS A 102 45.71 -11.33 21.25
N SER A 103 46.10 -10.06 21.31
CA SER A 103 46.94 -9.53 22.41
C SER A 103 46.14 -9.01 23.59
N ILE A 104 45.06 -8.27 23.34
CA ILE A 104 44.25 -7.60 24.38
C ILE A 104 42.79 -8.11 24.44
N GLY A 105 42.46 -9.13 23.64
CA GLY A 105 41.13 -9.73 23.62
C GLY A 105 40.04 -8.84 23.03
N GLN A 106 40.42 -7.87 22.17
CA GLN A 106 39.47 -6.98 21.50
C GLN A 106 38.44 -7.81 20.71
N MET A 107 37.15 -7.48 20.85
CA MET A 107 36.10 -8.18 20.11
C MET A 107 36.03 -7.67 18.66
N VAL A 108 36.14 -8.58 17.70
CA VAL A 108 36.16 -8.27 16.25
C VAL A 108 34.94 -8.86 15.57
N GLN A 109 34.23 -8.06 14.78
CA GLN A 109 32.98 -8.45 14.15
C GLN A 109 32.91 -8.01 12.68
N PRO A 110 32.97 -8.95 11.72
CA PRO A 110 32.85 -8.61 10.31
C PRO A 110 31.39 -8.46 9.84
N ILE A 111 31.20 -7.58 8.87
CA ILE A 111 29.98 -7.33 8.10
C ILE A 111 30.35 -7.44 6.63
N PHE A 112 29.70 -8.36 5.93
CA PHE A 112 29.81 -8.59 4.49
C PHE A 112 28.69 -7.79 3.79
N TYR A 113 29.06 -6.64 3.23
CA TYR A 113 28.17 -5.72 2.54
C TYR A 113 28.22 -5.97 1.03
N ASP A 114 27.12 -6.48 0.46
CA ASP A 114 27.00 -6.89 -0.95
C ASP A 114 28.15 -7.82 -1.43
N VAL A 115 28.70 -8.59 -0.50
CA VAL A 115 29.74 -9.61 -0.75
C VAL A 115 29.45 -10.86 0.06
N ASP A 116 29.86 -12.02 -0.44
CA ASP A 116 29.89 -13.26 0.32
C ASP A 116 31.30 -13.51 0.91
N PRO A 117 31.45 -14.19 2.07
CA PRO A 117 32.74 -14.67 2.57
C PRO A 117 33.52 -15.48 1.52
N SER A 118 32.85 -16.13 0.57
CA SER A 118 33.47 -16.76 -0.60
C SER A 118 34.04 -15.77 -1.62
N ASP A 119 33.47 -14.57 -1.76
CA ASP A 119 34.04 -13.50 -2.59
C ASP A 119 35.30 -12.88 -1.96
N MET A 120 35.43 -12.91 -0.63
CA MET A 120 36.68 -12.57 0.05
C MET A 120 37.81 -13.55 -0.31
N ARG A 121 37.49 -14.83 -0.56
CA ARG A 121 38.48 -15.79 -1.08
C ARG A 121 38.89 -15.50 -2.53
N LYS A 122 38.02 -14.87 -3.34
CA LYS A 122 38.39 -14.39 -4.68
C LYS A 122 39.29 -13.15 -4.61
N GLN A 123 39.00 -12.23 -3.68
CA GLN A 123 39.90 -11.08 -3.40
C GLN A 123 41.28 -11.55 -2.92
N LEU A 124 41.36 -12.66 -2.17
CA LEU A 124 42.63 -13.27 -1.75
C LEU A 124 43.50 -13.77 -2.92
N GLY A 125 42.90 -14.06 -4.08
CA GLY A 125 43.61 -14.40 -5.31
C GLY A 125 43.95 -13.15 -6.13
N GLU A 126 43.00 -12.67 -6.92
CA GLU A 126 43.25 -11.66 -7.96
C GLU A 126 43.83 -10.33 -7.41
N VAL A 127 43.31 -9.86 -6.28
CA VAL A 127 43.77 -8.58 -5.69
C VAL A 127 45.13 -8.73 -5.01
N MET A 128 45.38 -9.86 -4.36
CA MET A 128 46.67 -10.09 -3.73
C MET A 128 47.78 -10.36 -4.74
N ASP A 129 47.49 -11.04 -5.86
CA ASP A 129 48.45 -11.24 -6.95
C ASP A 129 48.87 -9.90 -7.59
N MET A 130 47.95 -8.91 -7.62
CA MET A 130 48.29 -7.54 -8.00
C MET A 130 49.20 -6.87 -6.96
N HIS A 131 48.92 -7.01 -5.67
CA HIS A 131 49.78 -6.46 -4.61
C HIS A 131 51.16 -7.11 -4.57
N GLU A 132 51.28 -8.43 -4.77
CA GLU A 132 52.58 -9.12 -4.89
C GLU A 132 53.44 -8.58 -6.04
N LYS A 133 52.79 -8.27 -7.18
CA LYS A 133 53.49 -7.63 -8.31
C LYS A 133 53.87 -6.18 -8.04
N LYS A 134 53.11 -5.47 -7.22
CA LYS A 134 53.33 -4.06 -6.87
C LYS A 134 54.37 -3.88 -5.76
N PHE A 135 54.43 -4.80 -4.80
CA PHE A 135 55.29 -4.76 -3.61
C PHE A 135 56.32 -5.90 -3.63
N LYS A 136 56.99 -6.10 -4.76
CA LYS A 136 57.98 -7.18 -4.95
C LYS A 136 59.13 -7.13 -3.95
N ASP A 137 59.44 -5.95 -3.44
CA ASP A 137 60.53 -5.73 -2.48
C ASP A 137 60.06 -5.88 -1.01
N ASP A 138 58.75 -5.99 -0.76
CA ASP A 138 58.16 -6.23 0.57
C ASP A 138 57.09 -7.32 0.53
N ILE A 139 57.51 -8.51 0.12
CA ILE A 139 56.64 -9.69 0.04
C ILE A 139 56.12 -10.09 1.44
N GLN A 140 56.87 -9.80 2.51
CA GLN A 140 56.45 -10.13 3.87
C GLN A 140 55.20 -9.35 4.28
N MET A 141 55.07 -8.08 3.90
CA MET A 141 53.87 -7.28 4.13
C MET A 141 52.64 -7.89 3.45
N VAL A 142 52.77 -8.28 2.18
CA VAL A 142 51.68 -8.91 1.42
C VAL A 142 51.24 -10.25 2.02
N LEU A 143 52.20 -11.04 2.53
CA LEU A 143 51.91 -12.28 3.27
C LEU A 143 51.10 -12.01 4.55
N ARG A 144 51.41 -10.95 5.31
CA ARG A 144 50.62 -10.57 6.49
C ARG A 144 49.19 -10.21 6.13
N TRP A 145 48.98 -9.46 5.05
CA TRP A 145 47.63 -9.14 4.55
C TRP A 145 46.86 -10.38 4.13
N LYS A 146 47.51 -11.33 3.42
CA LYS A 146 46.89 -12.61 3.04
C LYS A 146 46.41 -13.39 4.27
N VAL A 147 47.23 -13.46 5.31
CA VAL A 147 46.87 -14.15 6.57
C VAL A 147 45.71 -13.42 7.26
N ALA A 148 45.79 -12.10 7.41
CA ALA A 148 44.76 -11.31 8.08
C ALA A 148 43.40 -11.41 7.38
N LEU A 149 43.36 -11.29 6.06
CA LEU A 149 42.12 -11.49 5.28
C LEU A 149 41.56 -12.88 5.42
N LYS A 150 42.41 -13.91 5.37
CA LYS A 150 41.97 -15.31 5.52
C LYS A 150 41.40 -15.56 6.92
N GLU A 151 42.04 -15.05 7.96
CA GLU A 151 41.55 -15.16 9.33
C GLU A 151 40.22 -14.42 9.51
N ALA A 152 40.12 -13.17 9.05
CA ALA A 152 38.90 -12.38 9.19
C ALA A 152 37.75 -12.90 8.33
N ALA A 153 38.01 -13.50 7.17
CA ALA A 153 36.99 -14.16 6.35
C ALA A 153 36.45 -15.45 6.98
N ASN A 154 37.20 -16.05 7.91
CA ASN A 154 36.75 -17.22 8.68
C ASN A 154 36.05 -16.84 9.99
N LEU A 155 36.04 -15.55 10.37
CA LEU A 155 35.23 -15.07 11.48
C LEU A 155 33.74 -15.06 11.08
N SER A 156 32.87 -15.39 12.03
CA SER A 156 31.42 -15.32 11.83
C SER A 156 30.99 -13.85 11.68
N GLY A 157 30.43 -13.49 10.51
CA GLY A 157 30.00 -12.13 10.18
C GLY A 157 28.59 -12.03 9.60
N TRP A 158 28.12 -10.80 9.36
CA TRP A 158 26.74 -10.55 8.90
C TRP A 158 26.68 -10.27 7.41
N HIS A 159 25.69 -10.82 6.70
CA HIS A 159 25.51 -10.58 5.27
C HIS A 159 24.35 -9.61 5.02
N LEU A 160 24.56 -8.61 4.16
CA LEU A 160 23.53 -7.66 3.77
C LEU A 160 23.29 -7.77 2.26
N ASN A 161 22.15 -8.35 1.87
CA ASN A 161 21.69 -8.43 0.49
C ASN A 161 20.39 -7.62 0.33
N ASN A 162 20.50 -6.47 -0.33
CA ASN A 162 19.45 -5.72 -1.04
C ASN A 162 18.00 -5.74 -0.51
N GLY A 163 17.77 -5.14 0.66
CA GLY A 163 16.45 -4.69 1.09
C GLY A 163 16.59 -3.48 2.00
N ASN A 164 15.93 -2.36 1.69
CA ASN A 164 15.93 -1.08 2.45
C ASN A 164 15.34 -1.18 3.88
N LYS A 165 15.45 -2.32 4.56
CA LYS A 165 15.07 -2.54 5.95
C LYS A 165 16.29 -3.00 6.74
N LEU A 166 16.75 -2.14 7.65
CA LEU A 166 17.79 -2.47 8.62
C LEU A 166 17.19 -3.34 9.73
N HIS A 167 17.46 -4.65 9.70
CA HIS A 167 17.16 -5.54 10.82
C HIS A 167 18.38 -5.61 11.76
N MET A 168 18.19 -5.31 13.04
CA MET A 168 19.25 -5.49 14.04
C MET A 168 19.41 -6.98 14.32
N HIS A 169 20.53 -7.56 13.89
CA HIS A 169 20.84 -8.98 14.10
C HIS A 169 20.87 -9.32 15.61
N ASP A 170 20.36 -10.49 15.98
CA ASP A 170 20.20 -10.88 17.39
C ASP A 170 21.51 -10.84 18.16
N VAL A 171 22.64 -11.15 17.52
CA VAL A 171 23.98 -11.06 18.12
C VAL A 171 24.39 -9.62 18.46
N ILE A 172 24.07 -8.63 17.63
CA ILE A 172 24.31 -7.20 17.93
C ILE A 172 23.45 -6.76 19.11
N GLN A 173 22.21 -7.21 19.09
CA GLN A 173 21.29 -6.95 20.18
C GLN A 173 21.80 -7.57 21.48
N LEU A 174 22.25 -8.83 21.46
CA LEU A 174 22.82 -9.53 22.61
C LEU A 174 24.12 -8.87 23.08
N MET A 175 25.00 -8.46 22.17
CA MET A 175 26.22 -7.71 22.49
C MET A 175 25.88 -6.38 23.17
N GLY A 176 24.99 -5.57 22.59
CA GLY A 176 24.53 -4.32 23.20
C GLY A 176 23.89 -4.53 24.57
N ARG A 177 23.12 -5.61 24.74
CA ARG A 177 22.57 -6.01 26.04
C ARG A 177 23.65 -6.41 27.03
N HIS A 178 24.68 -7.14 26.59
CA HIS A 178 25.80 -7.54 27.43
C HIS A 178 26.62 -6.32 27.89
N ILE A 179 26.91 -5.38 26.99
CA ILE A 179 27.61 -4.12 27.33
C ILE A 179 26.87 -3.39 28.45
N VAL A 180 25.56 -3.19 28.30
CA VAL A 180 24.75 -2.50 29.30
C VAL A 180 24.63 -3.30 30.60
N HIS A 181 24.63 -4.63 30.54
CA HIS A 181 24.68 -5.46 31.73
C HIS A 181 25.99 -5.27 32.52
N GLN A 182 27.13 -5.15 31.82
CA GLN A 182 28.44 -4.94 32.43
C GLN A 182 28.61 -3.54 33.04
N GLU A 183 27.85 -2.53 32.62
CA GLU A 183 27.85 -1.21 33.26
C GLU A 183 27.48 -1.31 34.75
N SER A 184 26.54 -2.19 35.09
CA SER A 184 26.22 -2.53 36.47
C SER A 184 25.53 -3.89 36.57
N PRO A 185 26.25 -4.96 36.93
CA PRO A 185 25.66 -6.31 37.00
C PRO A 185 24.57 -6.42 38.06
N ASN A 186 24.81 -5.83 39.24
CA ASN A 186 23.97 -6.00 40.42
C ASN A 186 22.96 -4.86 40.64
N GLU A 187 23.26 -3.65 40.16
CA GLU A 187 22.39 -2.48 40.39
C GLU A 187 21.70 -2.07 39.09
N LEU A 188 20.49 -2.60 38.87
CA LEU A 188 19.71 -2.30 37.66
C LEU A 188 19.53 -0.79 37.42
N GLY A 189 19.29 -0.03 38.49
CA GLY A 189 19.07 1.41 38.43
C GLY A 189 20.27 2.24 37.95
N LYS A 190 21.47 1.64 37.88
CA LYS A 190 22.70 2.25 37.39
C LYS A 190 23.04 1.89 35.94
N ARG A 191 22.24 1.06 35.27
CA ARG A 191 22.42 0.75 33.85
C ARG A 191 21.89 1.89 32.97
N SER A 192 22.48 2.06 31.80
CA SER A 192 22.09 3.06 30.81
C SER A 192 20.79 2.69 30.10
N ARG A 193 20.48 1.40 29.96
CA ARG A 193 19.28 0.91 29.28
C ARG A 193 18.64 -0.26 30.02
N LEU A 194 17.32 -0.34 29.96
CA LEU A 194 16.53 -1.45 30.50
C LEU A 194 15.58 -2.00 29.42
N TRP A 195 15.57 -3.33 29.26
CA TRP A 195 14.71 -4.04 28.29
C TRP A 195 14.07 -5.31 28.86
N SER A 196 14.58 -5.87 29.96
CA SER A 196 13.96 -7.00 30.62
C SER A 196 12.73 -6.51 31.38
N HIS A 197 11.58 -7.15 31.14
CA HIS A 197 10.32 -6.80 31.79
C HIS A 197 10.45 -6.83 33.31
N GLU A 198 11.05 -7.89 33.86
CA GLU A 198 11.27 -8.04 35.30
C GLU A 198 12.17 -6.95 35.87
N ASP A 199 13.29 -6.66 35.19
CA ASP A 199 14.23 -5.61 35.61
C ASP A 199 13.56 -4.23 35.61
N ILE A 200 12.82 -3.91 34.55
CA ILE A 200 12.11 -2.64 34.43
C ILE A 200 11.06 -2.51 35.52
N LEU A 201 10.23 -3.55 35.73
CA LEU A 201 9.20 -3.53 36.75
C LEU A 201 9.79 -3.33 38.14
N ARG A 202 10.89 -4.03 38.47
CA ARG A 202 11.60 -3.83 39.74
C ARG A 202 12.09 -2.40 39.90
N VAL A 203 12.76 -1.84 38.89
CA VAL A 203 13.27 -0.46 38.92
C VAL A 203 12.13 0.57 39.06
N LEU A 204 11.02 0.38 38.35
CA LEU A 204 9.87 1.28 38.37
C LEU A 204 9.03 1.17 39.66
N MET A 205 8.89 -0.02 40.24
CA MET A 205 8.14 -0.23 41.48
C MET A 205 8.93 0.23 42.70
N GLU A 206 10.22 -0.11 42.78
CA GLU A 206 11.08 0.20 43.92
C GLU A 206 11.70 1.60 43.84
N ASN A 207 11.50 2.34 42.74
CA ASN A 207 12.07 3.67 42.50
C ASN A 207 13.60 3.70 42.67
N THR A 208 14.29 2.69 42.12
CA THR A 208 15.75 2.54 42.22
C THR A 208 16.50 3.18 41.06
N GLY A 209 15.80 3.79 40.11
CA GLY A 209 16.40 4.49 38.96
C GLY A 209 17.28 5.66 39.39
N THR A 210 18.56 5.62 39.04
CA THR A 210 19.52 6.65 39.47
C THR A 210 19.51 7.88 38.57
N TYR A 211 20.00 9.00 39.12
CA TYR A 211 19.85 10.33 38.51
C TYR A 211 20.53 10.49 37.14
N ASN A 212 21.67 9.84 36.94
CA ASN A 212 22.55 10.05 35.78
C ASN A 212 22.76 8.82 34.89
N ALA A 213 22.15 7.68 35.18
CA ALA A 213 22.43 6.45 34.43
C ALA A 213 21.42 6.19 33.30
N ILE A 214 20.15 6.00 33.65
CA ILE A 214 19.16 5.45 32.72
C ILE A 214 18.83 6.45 31.62
N GLN A 215 19.14 6.07 30.39
CA GLN A 215 18.89 6.81 29.16
C GLN A 215 17.78 6.19 28.31
N GLY A 216 17.52 4.88 28.45
CA GLY A 216 16.52 4.19 27.65
C GLY A 216 15.75 3.10 28.40
N ILE A 217 14.43 3.11 28.29
CA ILE A 217 13.56 2.04 28.81
C ILE A 217 12.66 1.55 27.66
N LYS A 218 12.62 0.24 27.45
CA LYS A 218 11.67 -0.41 26.55
C LYS A 218 10.95 -1.56 27.26
N LEU A 219 9.68 -1.36 27.55
CA LEU A 219 8.77 -2.32 28.17
C LEU A 219 7.67 -2.71 27.17
N ASP A 220 7.50 -4.00 26.90
CA ASP A 220 6.46 -4.51 25.99
C ASP A 220 5.75 -5.73 26.60
N LEU A 221 4.70 -5.47 27.38
CA LEU A 221 4.05 -6.50 28.21
C LEU A 221 2.74 -6.98 27.58
N PHE A 222 2.75 -8.16 26.97
CA PHE A 222 1.53 -8.82 26.55
C PHE A 222 0.84 -9.50 27.75
N GLY A 223 0.15 -8.73 28.59
CA GLY A 223 -0.53 -9.24 29.78
C GLY A 223 -1.55 -8.28 30.37
N GLN A 224 -2.66 -8.82 30.89
CA GLN A 224 -3.79 -8.03 31.42
C GLN A 224 -3.68 -7.69 32.92
N LYS A 225 -2.52 -7.79 33.56
CA LYS A 225 -2.41 -7.40 34.97
C LYS A 225 -2.04 -5.92 35.08
N ASP A 226 -2.79 -5.18 35.90
CA ASP A 226 -2.44 -3.80 36.22
C ASP A 226 -1.16 -3.78 37.07
N ILE A 227 -0.25 -2.88 36.69
CA ILE A 227 1.07 -2.72 37.29
C ILE A 227 1.03 -1.48 38.19
N LEU A 228 1.43 -1.66 39.44
CA LEU A 228 1.61 -0.54 40.36
C LEU A 228 2.87 0.23 39.98
N LEU A 229 2.73 1.44 39.45
CA LEU A 229 3.85 2.33 39.18
C LEU A 229 4.13 3.15 40.43
N ASN A 230 5.38 3.21 40.88
CA ASN A 230 5.74 4.24 41.86
C ASN A 230 5.63 5.62 41.19
N PRO A 231 4.83 6.58 41.69
CA PRO A 231 4.66 7.88 41.06
C PRO A 231 5.97 8.66 40.90
N SER A 232 6.98 8.35 41.71
CA SER A 232 8.28 9.00 41.69
C SER A 232 9.32 8.27 40.84
N ALA A 233 8.98 7.11 40.23
CA ALA A 233 9.90 6.25 39.49
C ALA A 233 10.78 6.99 38.48
N PHE A 234 10.18 7.93 37.74
CA PHE A 234 10.86 8.70 36.70
C PHE A 234 11.47 10.01 37.21
N THR A 235 11.26 10.38 38.47
CA THR A 235 11.77 11.64 39.05
C THR A 235 13.29 11.67 39.06
N GLY A 236 13.93 10.53 39.38
CA GLY A 236 15.37 10.36 39.36
C GLY A 236 15.94 10.43 37.95
N MET A 237 15.34 9.75 36.97
CA MET A 237 15.91 9.46 35.64
C MET A 237 16.01 10.68 34.69
N LYS A 238 16.77 11.72 35.04
CA LYS A 238 16.85 12.99 34.29
C LYS A 238 17.56 12.90 32.93
N ARG A 239 18.34 11.85 32.69
CA ARG A 239 18.98 11.57 31.39
C ARG A 239 18.16 10.63 30.50
N LEU A 240 16.92 10.31 30.87
CA LEU A 240 16.07 9.44 30.07
C LEU A 240 15.73 10.14 28.74
N ARG A 241 16.13 9.51 27.64
CA ARG A 241 15.97 9.98 26.24
C ARG A 241 14.96 9.14 25.47
N LEU A 242 14.86 7.85 25.79
CA LEU A 242 13.96 6.91 25.12
C LEU A 242 13.06 6.23 26.16
N LEU A 243 11.75 6.41 26.04
CA LEU A 243 10.78 5.71 26.86
C LEU A 243 9.75 5.05 25.95
N ILE A 244 9.76 3.71 25.92
CA ILE A 244 8.82 2.89 25.16
C ILE A 244 8.11 1.97 26.14
N ILE A 245 6.80 2.13 26.25
CA ILE A 245 5.91 1.33 27.08
C ILE A 245 4.73 0.94 26.20
N ARG A 246 4.63 -0.35 25.89
CA ARG A 246 3.56 -0.90 25.05
C ARG A 246 2.89 -2.06 25.75
N HIS A 247 1.59 -2.17 25.54
CA HIS A 247 0.73 -3.23 26.07
C HIS A 247 0.72 -3.35 27.62
N ALA A 248 1.41 -2.46 28.34
CA ALA A 248 1.48 -2.43 29.80
C ALA A 248 0.45 -1.45 30.39
N ARG A 249 -0.35 -1.92 31.34
CA ARG A 249 -1.35 -1.08 32.05
C ARG A 249 -0.83 -0.68 33.41
N PHE A 250 -0.74 0.62 33.68
CA PHE A 250 -0.34 1.15 34.98
C PHE A 250 -1.53 1.73 35.74
N SER A 251 -1.64 1.41 37.03
CA SER A 251 -2.71 1.92 37.90
C SER A 251 -2.48 3.38 38.33
N GLU A 252 -1.21 3.76 38.47
CA GLU A 252 -0.79 5.10 38.92
C GLU A 252 -0.03 5.85 37.82
N SER A 253 -0.03 7.18 37.94
CA SER A 253 0.59 8.09 36.97
C SER A 253 1.93 8.62 37.46
N PRO A 254 2.92 8.80 36.57
CA PRO A 254 4.20 9.40 36.95
C PRO A 254 4.02 10.88 37.29
N LYS A 255 4.67 11.34 38.38
CA LYS A 255 4.68 12.76 38.80
C LYS A 255 5.46 13.64 37.83
N SER A 256 6.54 13.11 37.26
CA SER A 256 7.40 13.84 36.33
C SER A 256 7.98 12.90 35.28
N LEU A 257 8.36 13.47 34.13
CA LEU A 257 9.10 12.81 33.07
C LEU A 257 10.36 13.64 32.76
N SER A 258 11.34 13.00 32.14
CA SER A 258 12.60 13.63 31.76
C SER A 258 12.42 14.61 30.60
N ASN A 259 12.93 15.83 30.73
CA ASN A 259 12.93 16.82 29.64
C ASN A 259 13.95 16.50 28.52
N GLU A 260 14.83 15.51 28.74
CA GLU A 260 15.78 14.99 27.75
C GLU A 260 15.16 13.97 26.79
N LEU A 261 13.87 13.65 26.95
CA LEU A 261 13.17 12.70 26.09
C LEU A 261 13.19 13.15 24.62
N ILE A 262 13.67 12.24 23.77
CA ILE A 262 13.64 12.32 22.31
C ILE A 262 12.47 11.51 21.76
N LEU A 263 12.18 10.36 22.39
CA LEU A 263 11.06 9.48 22.03
C LEU A 263 10.29 9.12 23.29
N LEU A 264 9.00 9.47 23.29
CA LEU A 264 8.02 9.04 24.27
C LEU A 264 6.94 8.22 23.55
N ASP A 265 6.96 6.91 23.73
CA ASP A 265 5.94 5.97 23.25
C ASP A 265 5.33 5.28 24.46
N TRP A 266 4.12 5.66 24.84
CA TRP A 266 3.44 5.13 26.00
C TRP A 266 1.98 4.83 25.67
N ASP A 267 1.74 3.58 25.27
CA ASP A 267 0.41 3.06 25.00
C ASP A 267 -0.38 2.94 26.31
N GLY A 268 -1.59 3.50 26.34
CA GLY A 268 -2.44 3.47 27.53
C GLY A 268 -1.93 4.36 28.67
N TYR A 269 -1.32 5.51 28.38
CA TYR A 269 -0.82 6.43 29.40
C TYR A 269 -1.92 6.76 30.44
N PRO A 270 -1.66 6.57 31.75
CA PRO A 270 -2.70 6.50 32.77
C PRO A 270 -3.26 7.85 33.23
N SER A 271 -2.60 8.97 32.89
CA SER A 271 -3.00 10.31 33.35
C SER A 271 -3.83 11.08 32.30
N PRO A 272 -4.76 11.95 32.73
CA PRO A 272 -5.50 12.83 31.82
C PRO A 272 -4.68 13.96 31.20
N SER A 273 -3.48 14.23 31.70
CA SER A 273 -2.55 15.19 31.12
C SER A 273 -1.11 14.81 31.40
N LEU A 274 -0.19 15.38 30.63
CA LEU A 274 1.23 15.38 30.99
C LEU A 274 1.45 16.32 32.20
N SER A 275 2.56 16.12 32.91
CA SER A 275 2.94 16.95 34.05
C SER A 275 3.17 18.40 33.60
N SER A 276 2.76 19.39 34.41
CA SER A 276 2.90 20.81 34.08
C SER A 276 4.35 21.26 33.89
N ASN A 277 5.29 20.55 34.53
CA ASN A 277 6.72 20.86 34.51
C ASN A 277 7.47 20.12 33.37
N PHE A 278 6.74 19.35 32.56
CA PHE A 278 7.30 18.62 31.44
C PHE A 278 7.51 19.56 30.25
N LEU A 279 8.77 19.87 29.93
CA LEU A 279 9.19 20.80 28.89
C LEU A 279 10.17 20.10 27.95
N PRO A 280 9.70 19.19 27.08
CA PRO A 280 10.58 18.27 26.37
C PRO A 280 11.06 18.88 25.04
N GLN A 281 12.06 19.76 25.10
CA GLN A 281 12.59 20.49 23.93
C GLN A 281 13.23 19.57 22.87
N LYS A 282 13.77 18.42 23.28
CA LYS A 282 14.43 17.44 22.42
C LYS A 282 13.47 16.41 21.82
N LEU A 283 12.19 16.48 22.16
CA LEU A 283 11.20 15.47 21.76
C LEU A 283 10.95 15.52 20.26
N VAL A 284 11.17 14.38 19.60
CA VAL A 284 10.94 14.20 18.16
C VAL A 284 9.67 13.38 17.91
N THR A 285 9.35 12.42 18.79
CA THR A 285 8.17 11.57 18.65
C THR A 285 7.42 11.46 19.97
N LEU A 286 6.12 11.78 19.90
CA LEU A 286 5.15 11.58 20.96
C LEU A 286 4.09 10.59 20.48
N ASN A 287 4.10 9.38 21.02
CA ASN A 287 3.13 8.33 20.73
C ASN A 287 2.41 7.94 22.02
N MET A 288 1.13 8.25 22.13
CA MET A 288 0.33 8.09 23.34
C MET A 288 -1.01 7.43 23.00
N ARG A 289 -1.00 6.39 22.17
CA ARG A 289 -2.22 5.64 21.77
C ARG A 289 -3.01 5.15 22.99
N HIS A 290 -4.33 5.02 22.83
CA HIS A 290 -5.26 4.50 23.85
C HIS A 290 -5.17 5.19 25.22
N SER A 291 -4.61 6.40 25.29
CA SER A 291 -4.31 7.07 26.56
C SER A 291 -5.53 7.78 27.14
N LYS A 292 -5.46 8.10 28.43
CA LYS A 292 -6.51 8.85 29.14
C LYS A 292 -6.46 10.37 28.92
N ILE A 293 -5.56 10.83 28.04
CA ILE A 293 -5.28 12.25 27.81
C ILE A 293 -6.53 12.99 27.34
N LYS A 294 -6.85 14.08 28.04
CA LYS A 294 -7.98 14.96 27.73
C LYS A 294 -7.57 16.19 26.91
N GLN A 295 -6.40 16.74 27.20
CA GLN A 295 -5.89 17.99 26.62
C GLN A 295 -4.35 17.97 26.59
N PHE A 296 -3.73 18.67 25.62
CA PHE A 296 -2.27 18.80 25.54
C PHE A 296 -1.75 19.92 26.46
N LYS A 297 -1.99 19.82 27.77
CA LYS A 297 -1.35 20.73 28.73
C LYS A 297 0.09 20.26 29.00
N GLY A 298 1.07 21.15 28.84
CA GLY A 298 2.49 20.90 29.12
C GLY A 298 3.41 20.97 27.91
N ILE A 299 2.92 20.68 26.69
CA ILE A 299 3.73 20.67 25.46
C ILE A 299 3.73 22.06 24.81
N LYS A 300 4.30 23.06 25.48
CA LYS A 300 4.31 24.44 24.95
C LYS A 300 5.52 24.76 24.07
N VAL A 301 6.59 23.97 24.15
CA VAL A 301 7.88 24.26 23.48
C VAL A 301 8.52 22.96 22.98
N CYS A 302 8.20 22.55 21.75
CA CYS A 302 8.76 21.35 21.12
C CYS A 302 9.03 21.59 19.62
N GLU A 303 10.04 22.39 19.30
CA GLU A 303 10.40 22.70 17.91
C GLU A 303 10.87 21.47 17.12
N ASN A 304 11.46 20.47 17.80
CA ASN A 304 11.96 19.24 17.19
C ASN A 304 10.87 18.18 16.95
N LEU A 305 9.63 18.42 17.37
CA LEU A 305 8.57 17.43 17.33
C LEU A 305 8.11 17.19 15.89
N ARG A 306 8.33 15.98 15.39
CA ARG A 306 8.00 15.57 14.03
C ARG A 306 6.76 14.69 13.96
N LYS A 307 6.46 13.93 15.02
CA LYS A 307 5.37 12.96 15.03
C LYS A 307 4.56 13.01 16.32
N ILE A 308 3.25 13.14 16.17
CA ILE A 308 2.26 13.06 17.23
C ILE A 308 1.26 11.96 16.87
N ASN A 309 1.09 10.99 17.77
CA ASN A 309 0.12 9.94 17.64
C ASN A 309 -0.72 9.82 18.92
N PHE A 310 -2.02 10.06 18.79
CA PHE A 310 -3.03 9.90 19.84
C PHE A 310 -4.14 8.94 19.40
N CYS A 311 -3.88 7.96 18.50
CA CYS A 311 -4.91 7.04 18.04
C CYS A 311 -5.67 6.44 19.23
N PHE A 312 -7.00 6.38 19.11
CA PHE A 312 -7.94 5.85 20.08
C PHE A 312 -7.87 6.51 21.47
N CYS A 313 -7.42 7.77 21.58
CA CYS A 313 -7.53 8.56 22.80
C CYS A 313 -8.96 9.05 23.01
N LYS A 314 -9.81 8.16 23.56
CA LYS A 314 -11.26 8.41 23.71
C LYS A 314 -11.61 9.64 24.56
N TYR A 315 -10.70 10.16 25.37
CA TYR A 315 -10.97 11.31 26.25
C TYR A 315 -10.49 12.64 25.68
N LEU A 316 -9.77 12.63 24.55
CA LEU A 316 -9.25 13.83 23.92
C LEU A 316 -10.40 14.65 23.35
N THR A 317 -10.54 15.91 23.77
CA THR A 317 -11.64 16.79 23.32
C THR A 317 -11.20 17.89 22.36
N CYS A 318 -9.93 18.29 22.41
CA CYS A 318 -9.38 19.30 21.51
C CYS A 318 -7.90 19.09 21.18
N ILE A 319 -7.51 19.46 19.96
CA ILE A 319 -6.11 19.72 19.61
C ILE A 319 -5.85 21.20 19.87
N PRO A 320 -4.98 21.58 20.83
CA PRO A 320 -4.74 22.98 21.17
C PRO A 320 -3.74 23.63 20.20
N ASP A 321 -3.23 24.80 20.56
CA ASP A 321 -2.28 25.52 19.74
C ASP A 321 -0.97 24.74 19.53
N VAL A 322 -0.73 24.35 18.27
CA VAL A 322 0.49 23.69 17.77
C VAL A 322 1.39 24.62 16.95
N SER A 323 1.21 25.95 17.05
CA SER A 323 1.97 26.94 16.28
C SER A 323 3.50 26.84 16.46
N MET A 324 3.95 26.38 17.63
CA MET A 324 5.37 26.20 17.95
C MET A 324 5.95 24.86 17.47
N MET A 325 5.15 24.00 16.82
CA MET A 325 5.55 22.67 16.32
C MET A 325 5.77 22.74 14.80
N ALA A 326 6.61 23.66 14.34
CA ALA A 326 6.78 23.97 12.92
C ALA A 326 7.30 22.80 12.07
N ASN A 327 8.03 21.86 12.68
CA ASN A 327 8.57 20.67 12.01
C ASN A 327 7.66 19.44 12.10
N LEU A 328 6.38 19.61 12.48
CA LEU A 328 5.45 18.50 12.61
C LEU A 328 5.10 17.91 11.25
N GLU A 329 5.45 16.64 11.05
CA GLU A 329 5.25 15.90 9.80
C GLU A 329 4.04 14.98 9.84
N SER A 330 3.67 14.49 11.03
CA SER A 330 2.58 13.54 11.20
C SER A 330 1.76 13.86 12.45
N LEU A 331 0.45 14.01 12.24
CA LEU A 331 -0.54 14.18 13.29
C LEU A 331 -1.64 13.11 13.11
N ASN A 332 -1.64 12.10 13.97
CA ASN A 332 -2.65 11.06 13.98
C ASN A 332 -3.51 11.17 15.24
N VAL A 333 -4.81 11.39 15.06
CA VAL A 333 -5.85 11.40 16.11
C VAL A 333 -7.02 10.47 15.77
N GLU A 334 -6.79 9.46 14.93
CA GLU A 334 -7.74 8.40 14.58
C GLU A 334 -8.46 7.86 15.83
N GLY A 335 -9.77 7.62 15.77
CA GLY A 335 -10.52 6.99 16.86
C GLY A 335 -10.71 7.87 18.10
N CYS A 336 -10.34 9.16 18.05
CA CYS A 336 -10.62 10.11 19.11
C CYS A 336 -12.09 10.56 19.07
N CYS A 337 -13.00 9.68 19.49
CA CYS A 337 -14.44 9.87 19.35
C CYS A 337 -15.04 11.06 20.13
N ASN A 338 -14.31 11.62 21.10
CA ASN A 338 -14.73 12.83 21.83
C ASN A 338 -14.06 14.11 21.33
N LEU A 339 -13.24 14.06 20.27
CA LEU A 339 -12.60 15.22 19.69
C LEU A 339 -13.65 16.12 19.04
N VAL A 340 -13.74 17.38 19.48
CA VAL A 340 -14.72 18.36 18.98
C VAL A 340 -14.06 19.44 18.14
N GLU A 341 -12.86 19.89 18.54
CA GLU A 341 -12.19 21.06 17.98
C GLU A 341 -10.73 20.76 17.65
N VAL A 342 -10.29 21.24 16.47
CA VAL A 342 -8.89 21.31 16.07
C VAL A 342 -8.52 22.78 15.96
N HIS A 343 -7.56 23.24 16.77
CA HIS A 343 -7.15 24.64 16.79
C HIS A 343 -6.61 25.12 15.44
N ARG A 344 -6.86 26.40 15.13
CA ARG A 344 -6.51 27.03 13.84
C ARG A 344 -5.03 26.96 13.45
N SER A 345 -4.11 26.74 14.39
CA SER A 345 -2.69 26.67 14.07
C SER A 345 -2.30 25.45 13.23
N VAL A 346 -3.16 24.43 13.14
CA VAL A 346 -3.00 23.33 12.16
C VAL A 346 -3.02 23.85 10.72
N GLU A 347 -3.64 25.01 10.45
CA GLU A 347 -3.73 25.59 9.10
C GLU A 347 -2.36 25.78 8.43
N ASN A 348 -1.32 26.14 9.18
CA ASN A 348 -0.01 26.56 8.64
C ASN A 348 1.14 25.58 8.96
N LEU A 349 0.87 24.30 9.15
CA LEU A 349 1.90 23.29 9.38
C LEU A 349 2.56 22.85 8.07
N ASN A 350 3.53 23.64 7.59
CA ASN A 350 4.13 23.47 6.26
C ASN A 350 4.84 22.12 6.03
N GLU A 351 5.30 21.47 7.11
CA GLU A 351 5.98 20.18 7.07
C GLU A 351 5.03 18.97 7.19
N LEU A 352 3.74 19.22 7.47
CA LEU A 352 2.77 18.16 7.71
C LEU A 352 2.52 17.37 6.42
N SER A 353 2.89 16.09 6.43
CA SER A 353 2.69 15.15 5.33
C SER A 353 1.54 14.17 5.58
N PHE A 354 1.18 13.94 6.84
CA PHE A 354 0.14 13.00 7.24
C PHE A 354 -0.80 13.61 8.29
N LEU A 355 -2.10 13.67 7.98
CA LEU A 355 -3.16 14.06 8.91
C LEU A 355 -4.29 13.02 8.87
N ASP A 356 -4.52 12.38 10.01
CA ASP A 356 -5.58 11.37 10.17
C ASP A 356 -6.49 11.72 11.34
N VAL A 357 -7.75 11.96 11.02
CA VAL A 357 -8.85 12.28 11.96
C VAL A 357 -10.00 11.27 11.81
N THR A 358 -9.73 10.08 11.29
CA THR A 358 -10.73 9.03 11.05
C THR A 358 -11.42 8.60 12.34
N TYR A 359 -12.69 8.21 12.28
CA TYR A 359 -13.50 7.79 13.44
C TYR A 359 -13.66 8.86 14.54
N CYS A 360 -13.42 10.15 14.24
CA CYS A 360 -13.67 11.27 15.16
C CYS A 360 -15.15 11.70 15.13
N SER A 361 -16.02 10.91 15.74
CA SER A 361 -17.48 11.07 15.64
C SER A 361 -18.06 12.39 16.14
N LYS A 362 -17.38 13.14 17.02
CA LYS A 362 -17.81 14.47 17.49
C LYS A 362 -17.14 15.65 16.80
N LEU A 363 -16.21 15.40 15.88
CA LEU A 363 -15.50 16.45 15.16
C LEU A 363 -16.46 17.14 14.19
N ARG A 364 -16.61 18.46 14.34
CA ARG A 364 -17.58 19.24 13.53
C ARG A 364 -16.93 19.90 12.32
N HIS A 365 -15.75 20.47 12.52
CA HIS A 365 -15.04 21.27 11.53
C HIS A 365 -13.54 21.08 11.68
N LEU A 366 -12.82 21.20 10.57
CA LEU A 366 -11.38 21.42 10.55
C LEU A 366 -11.08 22.89 10.23
N PRO A 367 -9.93 23.44 10.66
CA PRO A 367 -9.47 24.72 10.17
C PRO A 367 -9.17 24.65 8.66
N ASN A 368 -8.98 25.82 8.03
CA ASN A 368 -8.55 25.86 6.63
C ASN A 368 -7.24 25.08 6.45
N LEU A 369 -7.03 24.55 5.26
CA LEU A 369 -5.85 23.74 4.93
C LEU A 369 -4.89 24.55 4.05
N LYS A 370 -3.77 24.98 4.62
CA LYS A 370 -2.62 25.55 3.91
C LYS A 370 -1.38 24.68 4.16
N LEU A 371 -1.43 23.46 3.62
CA LEU A 371 -0.51 22.38 3.94
C LEU A 371 0.24 21.88 2.68
N PRO A 372 1.29 22.59 2.21
CA PRO A 372 1.92 22.31 0.92
C PRO A 372 2.59 20.93 0.81
N ARG A 373 2.99 20.33 1.93
CA ARG A 373 3.62 18.99 1.98
C ARG A 373 2.65 17.84 2.27
N LEU A 374 1.36 18.11 2.43
CA LEU A 374 0.37 17.09 2.78
C LEU A 374 0.28 16.03 1.68
N GLN A 375 0.47 14.76 2.04
CA GLN A 375 0.42 13.62 1.13
C GLN A 375 -0.83 12.77 1.34
N TYR A 376 -1.29 12.70 2.60
CA TYR A 376 -2.40 11.87 3.05
C TYR A 376 -3.33 12.66 3.99
N LEU A 377 -4.62 12.67 3.68
CA LEU A 377 -5.69 13.24 4.50
C LEU A 377 -6.83 12.23 4.63
N GLU A 378 -7.05 11.74 5.84
CA GLU A 378 -8.08 10.73 6.16
C GLU A 378 -9.13 11.29 7.12
N LEU A 379 -10.41 11.20 6.73
CA LEU A 379 -11.58 11.80 7.39
C LEU A 379 -12.78 10.83 7.43
N GLU A 380 -12.55 9.52 7.34
CA GLU A 380 -13.64 8.54 7.30
C GLU A 380 -14.39 8.43 8.65
N GLU A 381 -15.70 8.13 8.59
CA GLU A 381 -16.55 7.86 9.76
C GLU A 381 -16.62 9.01 10.79
N CYS A 382 -16.49 10.25 10.31
CA CYS A 382 -16.67 11.46 11.11
C CYS A 382 -18.14 11.90 11.14
N THR A 383 -18.95 11.24 11.98
CA THR A 383 -20.43 11.34 11.95
C THR A 383 -21.04 12.70 12.32
N SER A 384 -20.25 13.68 12.79
CA SER A 384 -20.69 15.08 13.04
C SER A 384 -20.06 16.10 12.07
N PHE A 385 -19.30 15.64 11.08
CA PHE A 385 -18.50 16.50 10.20
C PHE A 385 -19.32 17.01 9.00
N GLU A 386 -19.91 18.20 9.15
CA GLU A 386 -20.89 18.72 8.18
C GLU A 386 -20.27 19.50 7.00
N LYS A 387 -19.06 20.05 7.19
CA LYS A 387 -18.41 20.94 6.21
C LYS A 387 -16.94 20.61 6.04
N PHE A 388 -16.53 20.37 4.80
CA PHE A 388 -15.12 20.23 4.45
C PHE A 388 -14.39 21.59 4.52
N PRO A 389 -13.15 21.67 5.01
CA PRO A 389 -12.42 22.92 5.18
C PRO A 389 -12.06 23.58 3.85
N ASN A 390 -11.94 24.91 3.83
CA ASN A 390 -11.42 25.61 2.67
C ASN A 390 -9.92 25.32 2.51
N ILE A 391 -9.49 25.21 1.26
CA ILE A 391 -8.09 25.00 0.89
C ILE A 391 -7.50 26.35 0.47
N VAL A 392 -6.34 26.68 1.03
CA VAL A 392 -5.67 27.97 0.80
C VAL A 392 -4.31 27.70 0.16
N GLY A 393 -4.19 28.01 -1.13
CA GLY A 393 -2.99 27.73 -1.92
C GLY A 393 -2.93 26.27 -2.41
N GLU A 394 -2.05 26.02 -3.38
CA GLU A 394 -1.92 24.70 -4.02
C GLU A 394 -1.31 23.66 -3.06
N ILE A 395 -1.88 22.45 -3.08
CA ILE A 395 -1.37 21.28 -2.35
C ILE A 395 -0.94 20.21 -3.36
N PRO A 396 0.31 20.28 -3.87
CA PRO A 396 0.74 19.46 -5.01
C PRO A 396 1.06 18.00 -4.70
N LEU A 397 1.27 17.65 -3.42
CA LEU A 397 1.68 16.31 -3.01
C LEU A 397 0.52 15.42 -2.51
N LEU A 398 -0.67 15.99 -2.30
CA LEU A 398 -1.82 15.25 -1.77
C LEU A 398 -2.37 14.35 -2.86
N SER A 399 -2.24 13.04 -2.67
CA SER A 399 -2.61 12.04 -3.69
C SER A 399 -3.95 11.37 -3.41
N PHE A 400 -4.38 11.33 -2.15
CA PHE A 400 -5.54 10.58 -1.69
C PHE A 400 -6.34 11.37 -0.65
N ILE A 401 -7.67 11.38 -0.81
CA ILE A 401 -8.64 11.85 0.19
C ILE A 401 -9.76 10.82 0.33
N SER A 402 -10.07 10.43 1.57
CA SER A 402 -11.31 9.71 1.92
C SER A 402 -12.12 10.51 2.93
N ILE A 403 -13.41 10.71 2.64
CA ILE A 403 -14.39 11.37 3.53
C ILE A 403 -15.60 10.45 3.72
N ASP A 404 -15.37 9.14 3.61
CA ASP A 404 -16.42 8.13 3.61
C ASP A 404 -17.24 8.16 4.91
N ASN A 405 -18.52 7.79 4.81
CA ASN A 405 -19.47 7.72 5.93
C ASN A 405 -19.63 9.03 6.74
N SER A 406 -19.31 10.19 6.15
CA SER A 406 -19.44 11.50 6.80
C SER A 406 -20.67 12.29 6.32
N PRO A 407 -21.32 13.11 7.18
CA PRO A 407 -22.53 13.86 6.84
C PRO A 407 -22.24 15.17 6.08
N ILE A 408 -21.17 15.20 5.28
CA ILE A 408 -20.79 16.38 4.51
C ILE A 408 -21.91 16.79 3.54
N GLN A 409 -22.15 18.09 3.42
CA GLN A 409 -23.21 18.61 2.55
C GLN A 409 -22.69 18.94 1.14
N GLU A 410 -21.47 19.45 1.05
CA GLU A 410 -20.80 19.87 -0.18
C GLU A 410 -19.26 19.88 0.01
N LEU A 411 -18.53 19.83 -1.10
CA LEU A 411 -17.10 20.17 -1.14
C LEU A 411 -16.92 21.64 -1.54
N PRO A 412 -15.92 22.36 -1.00
CA PRO A 412 -15.70 23.77 -1.32
C PRO A 412 -15.16 23.97 -2.75
N LEU A 413 -15.39 25.15 -3.33
CA LEU A 413 -14.83 25.50 -4.65
C LEU A 413 -13.30 25.41 -4.68
N SER A 414 -12.65 25.67 -3.54
CA SER A 414 -11.20 25.59 -3.35
C SER A 414 -10.61 24.19 -3.56
N VAL A 415 -11.43 23.15 -3.78
CA VAL A 415 -10.94 21.82 -4.18
C VAL A 415 -10.05 21.88 -5.42
N GLU A 416 -10.18 22.89 -6.29
CA GLU A 416 -9.29 23.10 -7.45
C GLU A 416 -7.80 23.25 -7.09
N TYR A 417 -7.48 23.65 -5.86
CA TYR A 417 -6.10 23.77 -5.41
C TYR A 417 -5.42 22.44 -5.09
N LEU A 418 -6.15 21.32 -5.08
CA LEU A 418 -5.62 19.98 -4.87
C LEU A 418 -5.04 19.39 -6.16
N ILE A 419 -4.10 20.10 -6.77
CA ILE A 419 -3.56 19.80 -8.11
C ILE A 419 -2.85 18.44 -8.19
N GLY A 420 -2.40 17.88 -7.05
CA GLY A 420 -1.77 16.58 -6.93
C GLY A 420 -2.74 15.38 -6.82
N LEU A 421 -4.03 15.64 -6.61
CA LEU A 421 -5.00 14.65 -6.15
C LEU A 421 -5.30 13.60 -7.21
N GLU A 422 -5.08 12.33 -6.86
CA GLU A 422 -5.30 11.19 -7.75
C GLU A 422 -6.58 10.42 -7.40
N VAL A 423 -6.95 10.38 -6.12
CA VAL A 423 -8.09 9.60 -5.62
C VAL A 423 -8.95 10.41 -4.65
N ILE A 424 -10.27 10.42 -4.89
CA ILE A 424 -11.28 10.95 -3.98
C ILE A 424 -12.31 9.86 -3.68
N SER A 425 -12.54 9.57 -2.39
CA SER A 425 -13.62 8.72 -1.91
C SER A 425 -14.65 9.51 -1.10
N LEU A 426 -15.91 9.39 -1.50
CA LEU A 426 -17.13 9.96 -0.91
C LEU A 426 -18.21 8.86 -0.83
N VAL A 427 -17.89 7.71 -0.26
CA VAL A 427 -18.81 6.59 -0.08
C VAL A 427 -19.70 6.83 1.13
N SER A 428 -20.99 6.51 1.01
CA SER A 428 -22.01 6.63 2.06
C SER A 428 -22.16 8.03 2.66
N CYS A 429 -21.79 9.09 1.94
CA CYS A 429 -22.03 10.49 2.33
C CYS A 429 -23.50 10.88 2.09
N LYS A 430 -24.40 10.41 2.95
CA LYS A 430 -25.86 10.53 2.74
C LYS A 430 -26.39 11.95 2.63
N ASN A 431 -25.69 12.93 3.22
CA ASN A 431 -26.09 14.34 3.22
C ASN A 431 -25.50 15.15 2.04
N LEU A 432 -24.65 14.55 1.21
CA LEU A 432 -24.03 15.22 0.08
C LEU A 432 -25.11 15.59 -0.94
N ARG A 433 -25.27 16.89 -1.20
CA ARG A 433 -26.32 17.43 -2.09
C ARG A 433 -25.80 17.85 -3.46
N ASP A 434 -24.55 18.27 -3.54
CA ASP A 434 -23.92 18.73 -4.78
C ASP A 434 -22.40 18.56 -4.73
N LEU A 435 -21.76 18.63 -5.90
CA LEU A 435 -20.32 18.63 -6.07
C LEU A 435 -19.89 19.92 -6.80
N PRO A 436 -18.83 20.60 -6.34
CA PRO A 436 -18.39 21.84 -6.98
C PRO A 436 -17.85 21.56 -8.39
N ARG A 437 -18.20 22.40 -9.37
CA ARG A 437 -17.71 22.25 -10.76
C ARG A 437 -16.19 22.26 -10.89
N SER A 438 -15.48 22.84 -9.91
CA SER A 438 -14.02 22.81 -9.85
C SER A 438 -13.43 21.41 -9.70
N ILE A 439 -14.17 20.43 -9.14
CA ILE A 439 -13.71 19.03 -9.06
C ILE A 439 -13.43 18.45 -10.45
N CYS A 440 -14.16 18.90 -11.47
CA CYS A 440 -14.00 18.49 -12.86
C CYS A 440 -12.72 19.05 -13.49
N LYS A 441 -12.05 20.04 -12.88
CA LYS A 441 -10.83 20.66 -13.39
C LYS A 441 -9.55 20.06 -12.83
N LEU A 442 -9.65 19.08 -11.91
CA LEU A 442 -8.49 18.47 -11.27
C LEU A 442 -7.62 17.73 -12.29
N PRO A 443 -6.34 18.11 -12.48
CA PRO A 443 -5.54 17.65 -13.61
C PRO A 443 -5.06 16.19 -13.47
N ARG A 444 -4.95 15.69 -12.23
CA ARG A 444 -4.39 14.36 -11.93
C ARG A 444 -5.41 13.36 -11.38
N LEU A 445 -6.68 13.73 -11.27
CA LEU A 445 -7.70 12.86 -10.66
C LEU A 445 -7.95 11.63 -11.55
N LYS A 446 -7.54 10.46 -11.05
CA LYS A 446 -7.68 9.15 -11.72
C LYS A 446 -8.91 8.41 -11.24
N ASN A 447 -9.22 8.47 -9.94
CA ASN A 447 -10.28 7.70 -9.32
C ASN A 447 -11.24 8.59 -8.53
N LEU A 448 -12.52 8.57 -8.90
CA LEU A 448 -13.59 9.26 -8.18
C LEU A 448 -14.64 8.24 -7.73
N TRP A 449 -14.73 8.01 -6.42
CA TRP A 449 -15.67 7.07 -5.83
C TRP A 449 -16.74 7.80 -5.04
N ILE A 450 -17.94 7.84 -5.59
CA ILE A 450 -19.14 8.36 -4.94
C ILE A 450 -20.12 7.20 -4.94
N SER A 451 -20.49 6.70 -3.77
CA SER A 451 -21.53 5.68 -3.73
C SER A 451 -22.39 5.81 -2.50
N ARG A 452 -23.65 5.36 -2.57
CA ARG A 452 -24.61 5.45 -1.45
C ARG A 452 -24.83 6.88 -0.94
N CYS A 453 -24.64 7.89 -1.81
CA CYS A 453 -24.92 9.30 -1.54
C CYS A 453 -26.35 9.64 -1.97
N THR A 454 -27.32 9.24 -1.17
CA THR A 454 -28.75 9.22 -1.57
C THR A 454 -29.37 10.61 -1.80
N ASN A 455 -28.80 11.68 -1.25
CA ASN A 455 -29.29 13.06 -1.43
C ASN A 455 -28.62 13.82 -2.59
N LEU A 456 -27.67 13.21 -3.30
CA LEU A 456 -26.95 13.88 -4.38
C LEU A 456 -27.91 14.24 -5.52
N GLY A 457 -28.69 13.27 -6.01
CA GLY A 457 -29.79 13.45 -6.98
C GLY A 457 -29.38 13.93 -8.38
N ARG A 458 -28.24 14.60 -8.52
CA ARG A 458 -27.67 15.14 -9.74
C ARG A 458 -26.15 15.21 -9.65
N PHE A 459 -25.49 14.98 -10.77
CA PHE A 459 -24.05 15.13 -10.92
C PHE A 459 -23.76 16.44 -11.69
N PRO A 460 -22.60 17.10 -11.50
CA PRO A 460 -22.27 18.32 -12.23
C PRO A 460 -22.46 18.17 -13.74
N LYS A 461 -23.02 19.19 -14.43
CA LYS A 461 -23.17 19.27 -15.90
C LYS A 461 -22.38 20.45 -16.50
N SER A 462 -21.81 20.29 -17.72
CA SER A 462 -21.06 21.38 -18.37
C SER A 462 -22.06 22.41 -18.91
N SER A 463 -22.01 23.64 -18.41
CA SER A 463 -22.89 24.70 -18.92
C SER A 463 -22.34 25.25 -20.24
N SER A 464 -22.85 24.75 -21.36
CA SER A 464 -22.93 25.51 -22.61
C SER A 464 -24.37 26.01 -22.78
N SER A 465 -24.80 26.90 -21.88
CA SER A 465 -25.88 27.88 -22.08
C SER A 465 -26.20 28.58 -20.76
N SER A 466 -26.21 29.90 -20.84
CA SER A 466 -26.65 30.84 -19.81
C SER A 466 -28.09 30.52 -19.39
N SER A 467 -28.32 30.33 -18.09
CA SER A 467 -29.50 30.90 -17.46
C SER A 467 -29.18 31.27 -16.02
N THR A 468 -29.20 32.57 -15.81
CA THR A 468 -29.18 33.28 -14.56
C THR A 468 -30.29 32.79 -13.63
N ASN A 469 -29.93 32.40 -12.41
CA ASN A 469 -30.65 32.83 -11.22
C ASN A 469 -29.73 32.71 -9.99
N LEU A 470 -28.85 33.70 -9.85
CA LEU A 470 -28.26 34.06 -8.57
C LEU A 470 -28.48 35.55 -8.39
N GLY A 471 -29.63 35.89 -7.80
CA GLY A 471 -29.83 37.18 -7.15
C GLY A 471 -29.05 37.24 -5.85
N TRP A 472 -27.72 37.34 -5.92
CA TRP A 472 -26.86 37.84 -4.84
C TRP A 472 -25.45 38.08 -5.38
N LEU A 473 -24.84 39.21 -4.99
CA LEU A 473 -23.48 39.72 -5.32
C LEU A 473 -23.35 40.65 -6.54
N ALA A 474 -23.94 41.85 -6.43
CA ALA A 474 -23.29 43.05 -6.95
C ALA A 474 -22.44 43.65 -5.82
N SER A 475 -21.12 43.42 -5.85
CA SER A 475 -20.06 44.33 -5.38
C SER A 475 -18.74 43.57 -5.20
N SER A 476 -17.93 43.48 -6.27
CA SER A 476 -16.48 43.65 -6.14
C SER A 476 -15.85 43.75 -7.53
N LYS A 477 -15.22 44.89 -7.80
CA LYS A 477 -14.40 45.14 -8.99
C LYS A 477 -13.27 44.10 -9.05
N ARG A 478 -13.15 43.38 -10.17
CA ARG A 478 -11.89 42.71 -10.54
C ARG A 478 -11.55 42.94 -12.00
N ASN A 479 -10.24 43.07 -12.20
CA ASN A 479 -9.54 43.55 -13.37
C ASN A 479 -9.74 42.62 -14.58
N LYS A 480 -9.80 43.23 -15.76
CA LYS A 480 -9.70 42.56 -17.05
C LYS A 480 -8.32 41.94 -17.20
N THR A 481 -8.21 40.63 -17.02
CA THR A 481 -7.24 39.82 -17.75
C THR A 481 -8.00 38.91 -18.69
N GLN A 482 -7.57 38.94 -19.93
CA GLN A 482 -8.17 38.33 -21.10
C GLN A 482 -8.10 36.80 -20.97
N ASP A 483 -9.22 36.20 -20.55
CA ASP A 483 -9.37 34.75 -20.46
C ASP A 483 -9.66 34.20 -21.86
N MET A 484 -8.61 33.71 -22.54
CA MET A 484 -8.76 32.84 -23.70
C MET A 484 -9.32 31.52 -23.19
N SER A 485 -10.65 31.39 -23.25
CA SER A 485 -11.37 30.17 -22.89
C SER A 485 -11.05 29.03 -23.85
N LEU A 486 -9.89 28.42 -23.70
CA LEU A 486 -9.69 27.04 -24.12
C LEU A 486 -10.58 26.19 -23.20
N SER A 487 -11.49 25.43 -23.79
CA SER A 487 -12.36 24.49 -23.08
C SER A 487 -11.47 23.48 -22.34
N VAL A 488 -11.15 23.77 -21.07
CA VAL A 488 -10.43 22.84 -20.20
C VAL A 488 -11.37 21.66 -19.97
N GLY A 489 -11.06 20.54 -20.62
CA GLY A 489 -11.89 19.33 -20.59
C GLY A 489 -12.19 18.89 -19.15
N TRP A 490 -13.43 18.47 -18.92
CA TRP A 490 -13.85 17.88 -17.65
C TRP A 490 -13.17 16.53 -17.42
N PHE A 491 -12.51 16.41 -16.28
CA PHE A 491 -11.83 15.21 -15.78
C PHE A 491 -10.75 14.67 -16.75
N PRO A 492 -9.69 15.45 -17.06
CA PRO A 492 -8.77 15.13 -18.16
C PRO A 492 -8.00 13.80 -18.01
N ALA A 493 -7.86 13.28 -16.80
CA ALA A 493 -7.07 12.08 -16.49
C ALA A 493 -7.89 10.95 -15.82
N LEU A 494 -9.22 11.06 -15.77
CA LEU A 494 -10.06 10.15 -14.99
C LEU A 494 -10.12 8.76 -15.64
N LYS A 495 -9.77 7.74 -14.85
CA LYS A 495 -9.76 6.32 -15.22
C LYS A 495 -10.94 5.56 -14.63
N ARG A 496 -11.33 5.86 -13.39
CA ARG A 496 -12.39 5.13 -12.68
C ARG A 496 -13.40 6.09 -12.09
N LEU A 497 -14.66 5.94 -12.48
CA LEU A 497 -15.78 6.71 -11.95
C LEU A 497 -16.81 5.76 -11.35
N SER A 498 -17.10 5.91 -10.06
CA SER A 498 -18.22 5.26 -9.41
C SER A 498 -19.19 6.32 -8.90
N ILE A 499 -20.46 6.22 -9.31
CA ILE A 499 -21.58 7.03 -8.83
C ILE A 499 -22.78 6.10 -8.55
N SER A 500 -22.59 5.09 -7.69
CA SER A 500 -23.57 4.03 -7.47
C SER A 500 -24.53 4.35 -6.29
N TYR A 501 -25.81 3.99 -6.36
CA TYR A 501 -26.80 4.20 -5.30
C TYR A 501 -26.92 5.68 -4.87
N CYS A 502 -26.90 6.61 -5.83
CA CYS A 502 -26.93 8.07 -5.59
C CYS A 502 -28.26 8.73 -5.99
N ASN A 503 -29.31 7.92 -6.23
CA ASN A 503 -30.64 8.37 -6.68
C ASN A 503 -30.63 9.21 -7.96
N LEU A 504 -29.64 9.04 -8.84
CA LEU A 504 -29.59 9.74 -10.12
C LEU A 504 -30.72 9.25 -11.04
N ALA A 505 -31.49 10.17 -11.60
CA ALA A 505 -32.51 9.86 -12.62
C ALA A 505 -32.03 10.18 -14.05
N GLU A 506 -31.14 11.17 -14.18
CA GLU A 506 -30.64 11.67 -15.45
C GLU A 506 -29.18 11.27 -15.70
N VAL A 507 -28.85 11.08 -16.97
CA VAL A 507 -27.53 10.64 -17.47
C VAL A 507 -26.84 11.67 -18.34
N ASP A 508 -27.38 12.89 -18.44
CA ASP A 508 -26.83 13.94 -19.30
C ASP A 508 -25.40 14.34 -18.94
N PHE A 509 -24.96 14.15 -17.70
CA PHE A 509 -23.58 14.42 -17.31
C PHE A 509 -22.58 13.61 -18.14
N LEU A 510 -22.95 12.42 -18.62
CA LEU A 510 -22.11 11.60 -19.51
C LEU A 510 -21.86 12.26 -20.86
N LYS A 511 -22.77 13.12 -21.36
CA LYS A 511 -22.56 13.91 -22.59
C LYS A 511 -21.44 14.94 -22.43
N SER A 512 -21.23 15.39 -21.19
CA SER A 512 -20.32 16.49 -20.81
C SER A 512 -18.93 16.00 -20.38
N LEU A 513 -18.73 14.69 -20.22
CA LEU A 513 -17.43 14.14 -19.81
C LEU A 513 -16.45 14.22 -20.98
N HIS A 514 -15.32 14.90 -20.79
CA HIS A 514 -14.22 14.95 -21.77
C HIS A 514 -13.17 13.83 -21.53
N CYS A 515 -13.35 13.00 -20.51
CA CYS A 515 -12.53 11.82 -20.18
C CYS A 515 -12.79 10.60 -21.08
N LEU A 516 -13.35 10.81 -22.28
CA LEU A 516 -13.77 9.78 -23.22
C LEU A 516 -12.62 8.84 -23.64
N SER A 517 -11.40 9.35 -23.68
CA SER A 517 -10.20 8.57 -24.02
C SER A 517 -9.43 8.01 -22.82
N THR A 518 -9.86 8.27 -21.59
CA THR A 518 -9.12 7.85 -20.38
C THR A 518 -9.92 6.95 -19.46
N LEU A 519 -11.26 7.01 -19.52
CA LEU A 519 -12.13 6.28 -18.60
C LEU A 519 -12.12 4.76 -18.91
N GLU A 520 -11.63 3.98 -17.95
CA GLU A 520 -11.50 2.52 -17.99
C GLU A 520 -12.69 1.84 -17.28
N GLU A 521 -13.19 2.40 -16.18
CA GLU A 521 -14.27 1.81 -15.38
C GLU A 521 -15.36 2.83 -15.03
N LEU A 522 -16.63 2.47 -15.29
CA LEU A 522 -17.82 3.28 -15.00
C LEU A 522 -18.85 2.46 -14.20
N HIS A 523 -19.03 2.80 -12.92
CA HIS A 523 -19.96 2.13 -12.00
C HIS A 523 -21.15 3.02 -11.65
N LEU A 524 -22.32 2.64 -12.11
CA LEU A 524 -23.56 3.41 -12.09
C LEU A 524 -24.73 2.66 -11.43
N SER A 525 -24.43 1.56 -10.73
CA SER A 525 -25.42 0.67 -10.12
C SER A 525 -26.37 1.38 -9.15
N GLY A 526 -27.60 0.89 -8.99
CA GLY A 526 -28.53 1.33 -7.95
C GLY A 526 -29.15 2.71 -8.16
N ASN A 527 -29.08 3.26 -9.36
CA ASN A 527 -29.69 4.55 -9.72
C ASN A 527 -31.04 4.36 -10.43
N ASN A 528 -31.75 5.47 -10.68
CA ASN A 528 -33.11 5.48 -11.23
C ASN A 528 -33.13 5.77 -12.74
N PHE A 529 -32.08 5.37 -13.47
CA PHE A 529 -32.01 5.56 -14.92
C PHE A 529 -33.12 4.82 -15.65
N ILE A 530 -33.79 5.50 -16.59
CA ILE A 530 -34.82 4.91 -17.46
C ILE A 530 -34.21 4.46 -18.79
N SER A 531 -33.23 5.22 -19.29
CA SER A 531 -32.43 4.90 -20.47
C SER A 531 -31.01 5.45 -20.29
N LEU A 532 -30.08 4.96 -21.09
CA LEU A 532 -28.74 5.53 -21.21
C LEU A 532 -28.57 6.14 -22.61
N PRO A 533 -27.80 7.23 -22.77
CA PRO A 533 -27.58 7.81 -24.07
C PRO A 533 -26.54 6.95 -24.79
N THR A 534 -27.03 6.04 -25.64
CA THR A 534 -26.19 5.14 -26.45
C THR A 534 -25.09 5.91 -27.16
N SER A 535 -25.40 7.06 -27.77
CA SER A 535 -24.44 7.94 -28.48
C SER A 535 -23.29 8.49 -27.62
N CYS A 536 -23.40 8.47 -26.29
CA CYS A 536 -22.35 8.98 -25.39
C CYS A 536 -21.48 7.87 -24.86
N ILE A 537 -22.09 6.74 -24.49
CA ILE A 537 -21.35 5.57 -24.01
C ILE A 537 -20.42 5.03 -25.10
N THR A 538 -20.84 5.15 -26.35
CA THR A 538 -20.04 4.78 -27.52
C THR A 538 -18.82 5.66 -27.77
N ARG A 539 -18.73 6.84 -27.16
CA ARG A 539 -17.56 7.71 -27.32
C ARG A 539 -16.41 7.32 -26.40
N PHE A 540 -16.64 6.46 -25.40
CA PHE A 540 -15.57 6.01 -24.51
C PHE A 540 -14.71 4.94 -25.20
N THR A 541 -13.48 5.30 -25.58
CA THR A 541 -12.60 4.42 -26.36
C THR A 541 -11.76 3.46 -25.51
N HIS A 542 -11.71 3.68 -24.19
CA HIS A 542 -10.89 2.87 -23.27
C HIS A 542 -11.73 2.15 -22.21
N LEU A 543 -13.07 2.13 -22.36
CA LEU A 543 -13.97 1.59 -21.35
C LEU A 543 -13.91 0.05 -21.31
N GLN A 544 -13.39 -0.48 -20.22
CA GLN A 544 -13.25 -1.91 -19.94
C GLN A 544 -14.41 -2.45 -19.09
N SER A 545 -15.01 -1.61 -18.25
CA SER A 545 -16.07 -2.05 -17.33
C SER A 545 -17.19 -1.02 -17.22
N LEU A 546 -18.43 -1.46 -17.50
CA LEU A 546 -19.66 -0.72 -17.28
C LEU A 546 -20.58 -1.51 -16.34
N VAL A 547 -20.83 -0.99 -15.14
CA VAL A 547 -21.63 -1.66 -14.11
C VAL A 547 -22.90 -0.85 -13.83
N LEU A 548 -24.06 -1.45 -14.06
CA LEU A 548 -25.40 -0.86 -14.03
C LEU A 548 -26.40 -1.72 -13.23
N ASN A 549 -25.90 -2.50 -12.28
CA ASN A 549 -26.73 -3.39 -11.47
C ASN A 549 -27.78 -2.60 -10.68
N ASP A 550 -28.92 -3.21 -10.32
CA ASP A 550 -29.96 -2.58 -9.50
C ASP A 550 -30.53 -1.23 -10.01
N CYS A 551 -30.32 -0.89 -11.29
CA CYS A 551 -30.97 0.25 -11.92
C CYS A 551 -32.41 -0.09 -12.30
N LYS A 552 -33.34 0.04 -11.34
CA LYS A 552 -34.73 -0.47 -11.46
C LYS A 552 -35.55 0.15 -12.60
N GLY A 553 -35.15 1.32 -13.10
CA GLY A 553 -35.79 1.96 -14.26
C GLY A 553 -35.36 1.36 -15.61
N LEU A 554 -34.16 0.76 -15.68
CA LEU A 554 -33.66 -0.01 -16.82
C LEU A 554 -34.31 -1.41 -16.82
N ARG A 555 -35.65 -1.49 -16.84
CA ARG A 555 -36.35 -2.78 -16.79
C ARG A 555 -36.22 -3.55 -18.11
N GLN A 556 -36.21 -4.87 -17.99
CA GLN A 556 -36.23 -5.86 -19.08
C GLN A 556 -37.66 -6.14 -19.63
N LYS A 557 -38.75 -5.50 -19.16
CA LYS A 557 -40.09 -6.10 -19.32
C LYS A 557 -40.96 -5.61 -20.50
N ASN A 558 -41.23 -6.61 -21.34
CA ASN A 558 -42.50 -7.10 -21.90
C ASN A 558 -43.04 -6.48 -23.19
N ALA A 559 -43.10 -7.36 -24.19
CA ALA A 559 -43.59 -7.26 -25.57
C ALA A 559 -45.04 -6.78 -25.79
N SER A 560 -45.64 -6.05 -24.85
CA SER A 560 -47.03 -5.58 -24.94
C SER A 560 -47.18 -4.05 -24.98
N SER A 561 -46.08 -3.29 -25.00
CA SER A 561 -46.15 -1.81 -25.08
C SER A 561 -45.15 -1.19 -26.05
N GLY A 562 -44.82 -1.84 -27.18
CA GLY A 562 -44.20 -1.23 -28.37
C GLY A 562 -42.85 -0.50 -28.25
N GLY A 563 -42.33 -0.26 -27.03
CA GLY A 563 -41.06 0.41 -26.77
C GLY A 563 -39.92 -0.59 -26.71
N LYS A 564 -38.85 -0.33 -27.46
CA LYS A 564 -37.60 -1.13 -27.39
C LYS A 564 -37.04 -1.06 -25.97
N SER A 565 -36.77 -2.22 -25.36
CA SER A 565 -36.18 -2.27 -24.03
C SER A 565 -34.72 -1.78 -24.06
N PHE A 566 -34.18 -1.34 -22.91
CA PHE A 566 -32.74 -1.02 -22.82
C PHE A 566 -31.86 -2.19 -23.27
N ILE A 567 -32.32 -3.42 -23.03
CA ILE A 567 -31.64 -4.66 -23.43
C ILE A 567 -31.67 -4.87 -24.95
N ASP A 568 -32.70 -4.40 -25.64
CA ASP A 568 -32.73 -4.38 -27.12
C ASP A 568 -31.81 -3.29 -27.68
N ASN A 569 -31.66 -2.18 -26.95
CA ASN A 569 -30.69 -1.14 -27.31
C ASN A 569 -29.24 -1.56 -27.04
N LEU A 570 -28.99 -2.50 -26.11
CA LEU A 570 -27.65 -3.06 -25.90
C LEU A 570 -27.15 -3.76 -27.17
N THR A 571 -28.03 -4.41 -27.91
CA THR A 571 -27.72 -5.02 -29.22
C THR A 571 -27.13 -3.99 -30.20
N MET A 572 -27.66 -2.76 -30.22
CA MET A 572 -27.12 -1.65 -31.02
C MET A 572 -25.83 -1.05 -30.44
N MET A 573 -25.64 -1.07 -29.12
CA MET A 573 -24.44 -0.54 -28.45
C MET A 573 -23.21 -1.43 -28.65
N ILE A 574 -23.42 -2.75 -28.61
CA ILE A 574 -22.38 -3.77 -28.64
C ILE A 574 -21.41 -3.57 -29.82
N PRO A 575 -21.85 -3.48 -31.09
CA PRO A 575 -20.97 -3.21 -32.24
C PRO A 575 -20.12 -1.94 -32.12
N ILE A 576 -20.67 -0.90 -31.48
CA ILE A 576 -19.99 0.39 -31.36
C ILE A 576 -18.97 0.34 -30.22
N LEU A 577 -19.23 -0.44 -29.15
CA LEU A 577 -18.24 -0.78 -28.14
C LEU A 577 -17.08 -1.58 -28.75
N TYR A 578 -17.36 -2.49 -29.69
CA TYR A 578 -16.33 -3.21 -30.45
C TYR A 578 -15.43 -2.28 -31.26
N ARG A 579 -16.00 -1.28 -31.95
CA ARG A 579 -15.21 -0.29 -32.71
C ARG A 579 -14.40 0.64 -31.80
N SER A 580 -14.99 1.08 -30.70
CA SER A 580 -14.42 2.13 -29.85
C SER A 580 -13.34 1.61 -28.91
N CYS A 581 -13.49 0.38 -28.40
CA CYS A 581 -12.57 -0.24 -27.43
C CYS A 581 -11.40 -1.03 -28.07
N GLY A 582 -11.36 -1.15 -29.40
CA GLY A 582 -10.30 -1.87 -30.11
C GLY A 582 -10.13 -3.32 -29.64
N LYS A 583 -8.93 -3.65 -29.10
CA LYS A 583 -8.58 -4.99 -28.59
C LYS A 583 -8.95 -5.23 -27.11
N MET A 584 -9.63 -4.30 -26.45
CA MET A 584 -9.93 -4.43 -25.01
C MET A 584 -11.25 -5.16 -24.75
N ILE A 585 -11.26 -6.00 -23.72
CA ILE A 585 -12.43 -6.77 -23.32
C ILE A 585 -13.32 -5.90 -22.44
N THR A 586 -14.57 -5.72 -22.86
CA THR A 586 -15.53 -4.89 -22.14
C THR A 586 -16.54 -5.76 -21.40
N THR A 587 -16.72 -5.48 -20.12
CA THR A 587 -17.70 -6.14 -19.25
C THR A 587 -18.87 -5.20 -18.97
N ILE A 588 -20.10 -5.66 -19.25
CA ILE A 588 -21.34 -4.97 -18.89
C ILE A 588 -22.08 -5.81 -17.86
N LYS A 589 -22.40 -5.23 -16.71
CA LYS A 589 -23.18 -5.88 -15.66
C LYS A 589 -24.49 -5.14 -15.45
N ILE A 590 -25.62 -5.81 -15.63
CA ILE A 590 -26.95 -5.25 -15.44
C ILE A 590 -27.82 -6.21 -14.62
N ARG A 591 -28.91 -5.68 -14.08
CA ARG A 591 -29.96 -6.53 -13.49
C ARG A 591 -30.68 -7.30 -14.61
N GLY A 592 -30.82 -8.60 -14.44
CA GLY A 592 -31.48 -9.46 -15.42
C GLY A 592 -31.66 -10.88 -14.90
N GLU A 593 -32.84 -11.45 -15.10
CA GLU A 593 -33.18 -12.81 -14.68
C GLU A 593 -33.10 -13.82 -15.82
N GLU A 594 -33.07 -13.33 -17.06
CA GLU A 594 -33.03 -14.13 -18.27
C GLU A 594 -32.07 -13.51 -19.30
N LEU A 595 -31.53 -14.37 -20.15
CA LEU A 595 -30.75 -13.93 -21.29
C LEU A 595 -31.70 -13.26 -22.31
N PRO A 596 -31.28 -12.15 -22.94
CA PRO A 596 -32.06 -11.50 -23.99
C PRO A 596 -32.46 -12.45 -25.13
N GLU A 597 -33.60 -12.23 -25.78
CA GLU A 597 -34.11 -13.11 -26.84
C GLU A 597 -33.16 -13.25 -28.05
N TRP A 598 -32.30 -12.27 -28.28
CA TRP A 598 -31.26 -12.30 -29.32
C TRP A 598 -30.08 -13.24 -29.00
N PHE A 599 -29.99 -13.80 -27.78
CA PHE A 599 -29.18 -14.98 -27.49
C PHE A 599 -29.94 -16.25 -27.90
N ARG A 600 -29.90 -16.61 -29.18
CA ARG A 600 -30.57 -17.83 -29.67
C ARG A 600 -29.97 -19.14 -29.16
N HIS A 601 -28.73 -19.10 -28.65
CA HIS A 601 -28.02 -20.25 -28.12
C HIS A 601 -27.78 -20.07 -26.62
N GLN A 602 -28.49 -20.86 -25.82
CA GLN A 602 -28.43 -20.80 -24.36
C GLN A 602 -28.35 -22.21 -23.79
N THR A 603 -27.62 -22.36 -22.70
CA THR A 603 -27.55 -23.60 -21.93
C THR A 603 -27.72 -23.30 -20.44
N ARG A 604 -28.17 -24.30 -19.69
CA ARG A 604 -28.18 -24.29 -18.21
C ARG A 604 -26.96 -24.99 -17.62
N GLU A 605 -26.12 -25.56 -18.48
CA GLU A 605 -24.89 -26.24 -18.08
C GLU A 605 -23.73 -25.25 -17.92
N ASN A 606 -22.65 -25.72 -17.29
CA ASN A 606 -21.43 -24.96 -17.07
C ASN A 606 -20.60 -24.75 -18.35
N GLY A 607 -21.10 -25.12 -19.53
CA GLY A 607 -20.41 -24.91 -20.78
C GLY A 607 -21.28 -25.22 -21.99
N MET A 608 -20.87 -24.74 -23.15
CA MET A 608 -21.56 -24.91 -24.43
C MET A 608 -20.53 -25.07 -25.54
N CYS A 609 -20.74 -26.06 -26.41
CA CYS A 609 -19.97 -26.19 -27.65
C CYS A 609 -20.83 -25.76 -28.85
N PHE A 610 -20.22 -25.06 -29.79
CA PHE A 610 -20.87 -24.55 -30.98
C PHE A 610 -19.88 -24.46 -32.14
N ARG A 611 -20.42 -24.52 -33.36
CA ARG A 611 -19.66 -24.29 -34.59
C ARG A 611 -19.89 -22.87 -35.09
N VAL A 612 -18.81 -22.15 -35.44
CA VAL A 612 -18.92 -20.81 -36.05
C VAL A 612 -19.41 -21.00 -37.50
N PRO A 613 -20.50 -20.33 -37.92
CA PRO A 613 -21.00 -20.47 -39.28
C PRO A 613 -20.02 -19.86 -40.30
N PRO A 614 -19.91 -20.40 -41.53
CA PRO A 614 -19.02 -19.87 -42.55
C PRO A 614 -19.44 -18.44 -42.91
N PRO A 615 -18.48 -17.48 -42.99
CA PRO A 615 -18.76 -16.10 -43.36
C PRO A 615 -19.12 -16.04 -44.84
N LYS A 616 -20.40 -16.19 -45.19
CA LYS A 616 -20.87 -15.82 -46.53
C LYS A 616 -21.11 -14.31 -46.54
N ASN A 617 -20.08 -13.58 -46.97
CA ASN A 617 -20.06 -12.12 -47.21
C ASN A 617 -20.12 -11.22 -45.96
N ALA A 618 -19.56 -11.67 -44.83
CA ALA A 618 -19.45 -10.84 -43.62
C ALA A 618 -18.26 -11.26 -42.74
N LYS A 619 -17.48 -10.30 -42.27
CA LYS A 619 -16.32 -10.53 -41.38
C LYS A 619 -16.80 -10.65 -39.93
N LEU A 620 -16.31 -11.63 -39.18
CA LEU A 620 -16.63 -11.73 -37.75
C LEU A 620 -15.96 -10.59 -36.98
N ALA A 621 -16.72 -9.74 -36.30
CA ALA A 621 -16.21 -8.60 -35.52
C ALA A 621 -15.94 -8.96 -34.04
N GLY A 622 -16.64 -9.95 -33.48
CA GLY A 622 -16.39 -10.42 -32.12
C GLY A 622 -17.47 -11.33 -31.54
N LEU A 623 -17.32 -11.65 -30.25
CA LEU A 623 -18.16 -12.60 -29.51
C LEU A 623 -18.68 -12.02 -28.20
N VAL A 624 -20.00 -12.04 -28.01
CA VAL A 624 -20.64 -11.66 -26.74
C VAL A 624 -21.04 -12.91 -25.98
N VAL A 625 -20.54 -13.05 -24.75
CA VAL A 625 -20.93 -14.11 -23.82
C VAL A 625 -21.84 -13.53 -22.75
N GLY A 626 -23.06 -14.03 -22.65
CA GLY A 626 -24.04 -13.66 -21.64
C GLY A 626 -24.12 -14.70 -20.53
N ILE A 627 -24.07 -14.25 -19.28
CA ILE A 627 -24.15 -15.12 -18.11
C ILE A 627 -25.22 -14.57 -17.18
N VAL A 628 -26.20 -15.39 -16.87
CA VAL A 628 -27.21 -15.08 -15.86
C VAL A 628 -26.92 -15.87 -14.60
N LEU A 629 -26.83 -15.16 -13.47
CA LEU A 629 -26.68 -15.74 -12.14
C LEU A 629 -27.89 -15.35 -11.31
N LYS A 630 -28.70 -16.33 -10.89
CA LYS A 630 -29.87 -16.14 -10.04
C LYS A 630 -29.78 -17.03 -8.81
N ARG A 631 -30.17 -16.51 -7.65
CA ARG A 631 -30.20 -17.28 -6.40
C ARG A 631 -31.37 -18.27 -6.43
N ARG A 632 -31.18 -19.49 -5.91
CA ARG A 632 -32.29 -20.44 -5.73
C ARG A 632 -33.21 -19.99 -4.59
N GLU A 633 -34.52 -20.08 -4.83
CA GLU A 633 -35.56 -19.83 -3.81
C GLU A 633 -35.33 -20.74 -2.59
N GLY A 634 -35.47 -20.19 -1.38
CA GLY A 634 -35.33 -20.92 -0.10
C GLY A 634 -33.93 -20.93 0.54
N SER A 635 -32.90 -20.39 -0.11
CA SER A 635 -31.58 -20.19 0.53
C SER A 635 -31.62 -18.99 1.49
N GLU A 636 -30.90 -19.00 2.63
CA GLU A 636 -30.79 -17.83 3.54
C GLU A 636 -29.88 -16.73 2.95
N PRO A 637 -30.13 -15.44 3.23
CA PRO A 637 -29.27 -14.35 2.75
C PRO A 637 -27.89 -14.41 3.42
N GLY A 638 -26.95 -15.10 2.77
CA GLY A 638 -25.56 -15.23 3.20
C GLY A 638 -24.67 -14.03 2.84
N PRO A 639 -23.41 -14.02 3.33
CA PRO A 639 -22.46 -12.93 3.08
C PRO A 639 -21.98 -12.92 1.62
N LEU A 640 -21.40 -11.78 1.20
CA LEU A 640 -20.80 -11.49 -0.12
C LEU A 640 -20.30 -12.73 -0.87
N TYR A 641 -20.87 -13.01 -2.04
CA TYR A 641 -20.39 -14.08 -2.91
C TYR A 641 -19.26 -13.54 -3.79
N TYR A 642 -18.06 -14.07 -3.65
CA TYR A 642 -17.02 -13.87 -4.65
C TYR A 642 -17.23 -14.91 -5.75
N LEU A 643 -17.33 -14.43 -6.98
CA LEU A 643 -17.54 -15.28 -8.14
C LEU A 643 -16.24 -15.30 -8.92
N ASN A 644 -15.51 -16.41 -8.87
CA ASN A 644 -14.40 -16.61 -9.78
C ASN A 644 -14.96 -17.25 -11.05
N LEU A 645 -15.02 -16.48 -12.15
CA LEU A 645 -15.39 -17.03 -13.45
C LEU A 645 -14.12 -17.39 -14.20
N LYS A 646 -13.92 -18.68 -14.44
CA LYS A 646 -12.92 -19.15 -15.40
C LYS A 646 -13.61 -19.43 -16.71
N PHE A 647 -13.11 -18.78 -17.75
CA PHE A 647 -13.53 -19.01 -19.13
C PHE A 647 -12.45 -19.81 -19.84
N SER A 648 -12.85 -20.88 -20.51
CA SER A 648 -11.97 -21.56 -21.47
C SER A 648 -12.65 -21.52 -22.82
N ILE A 649 -11.87 -21.11 -23.83
CA ILE A 649 -12.24 -21.29 -25.23
C ILE A 649 -11.41 -22.45 -25.76
N ILE A 650 -12.10 -23.49 -26.20
CA ILE A 650 -11.51 -24.72 -26.74
C ILE A 650 -11.76 -24.70 -28.24
N ASN A 651 -10.72 -24.87 -29.07
CA ASN A 651 -10.86 -25.13 -30.50
C ASN A 651 -10.40 -26.56 -30.79
N ASN A 652 -11.26 -27.40 -31.36
CA ASN A 652 -10.96 -28.79 -31.75
C ASN A 652 -10.25 -29.60 -30.62
N GLY A 653 -10.69 -29.43 -29.37
CA GLY A 653 -10.12 -30.10 -28.20
C GLY A 653 -8.86 -29.45 -27.60
N ARG A 654 -8.28 -28.44 -28.25
CA ARG A 654 -7.15 -27.66 -27.73
C ARG A 654 -7.65 -26.45 -26.95
N GLN A 655 -7.28 -26.33 -25.68
CA GLN A 655 -7.53 -25.14 -24.87
C GLN A 655 -6.68 -23.98 -25.41
N LEU A 656 -7.31 -22.99 -26.05
CA LEU A 656 -6.59 -21.89 -26.72
C LEU A 656 -6.08 -20.85 -25.72
N ALA A 657 -6.79 -20.63 -24.61
CA ALA A 657 -6.31 -19.95 -23.42
C ALA A 657 -7.30 -20.14 -22.26
N PRO A 658 -6.82 -20.34 -21.00
CA PRO A 658 -7.63 -20.01 -19.84
C PRO A 658 -7.71 -18.48 -19.73
N VAL A 659 -8.87 -17.91 -20.02
CA VAL A 659 -9.14 -16.50 -19.72
C VAL A 659 -9.64 -16.45 -18.28
N ALA A 660 -8.71 -16.52 -17.33
CA ALA A 660 -9.01 -16.30 -15.92
C ALA A 660 -9.03 -14.79 -15.68
N TYR A 661 -10.24 -14.21 -15.57
CA TYR A 661 -10.40 -12.90 -14.98
C TYR A 661 -10.59 -13.07 -13.48
N PRO A 662 -9.58 -12.76 -12.63
CA PRO A 662 -9.81 -12.72 -11.19
C PRO A 662 -10.78 -11.58 -10.90
N LEU A 663 -12.06 -11.93 -10.73
CA LEU A 663 -13.11 -10.98 -10.33
C LEU A 663 -13.06 -10.84 -8.83
N SER A 664 -12.00 -10.21 -8.34
CA SER A 664 -11.78 -9.99 -6.91
C SER A 664 -12.55 -8.77 -6.40
N ARG A 665 -13.86 -8.68 -6.64
CA ARG A 665 -14.74 -7.78 -5.87
C ARG A 665 -16.10 -8.45 -5.65
N GLY A 666 -16.37 -8.78 -4.38
CA GLY A 666 -17.53 -9.57 -3.95
C GLY A 666 -18.85 -8.99 -4.44
N TYR A 667 -19.70 -9.86 -4.98
CA TYR A 667 -21.03 -9.51 -5.46
C TYR A 667 -22.07 -9.90 -4.41
N ARG A 668 -23.04 -9.02 -4.14
CA ARG A 668 -24.21 -9.37 -3.34
C ARG A 668 -25.31 -9.84 -4.29
N LEU A 669 -25.55 -11.15 -4.36
CA LEU A 669 -26.77 -11.67 -5.00
C LEU A 669 -27.96 -11.33 -4.10
N GLU A 670 -28.56 -10.16 -4.32
CA GLU A 670 -29.93 -9.88 -3.92
C GLU A 670 -30.88 -10.82 -4.69
N SER A 671 -32.12 -10.98 -4.23
CA SER A 671 -33.09 -12.01 -4.67
C SER A 671 -33.37 -12.08 -6.19
N ASP A 672 -32.93 -11.09 -6.96
CA ASP A 672 -33.52 -10.75 -8.25
C ASP A 672 -32.61 -10.99 -9.48
N GLY A 673 -31.47 -11.66 -9.32
CA GLY A 673 -30.60 -12.11 -10.43
C GLY A 673 -29.78 -11.04 -11.17
N VAL A 674 -28.73 -11.47 -11.87
CA VAL A 674 -27.77 -10.61 -12.60
C VAL A 674 -27.54 -11.14 -14.00
N LEU A 675 -27.53 -10.25 -14.98
CA LEU A 675 -27.06 -10.52 -16.33
C LEU A 675 -25.71 -9.84 -16.55
N TRP A 676 -24.70 -10.64 -16.83
CA TRP A 676 -23.36 -10.19 -17.18
C TRP A 676 -23.09 -10.50 -18.65
N LEU A 677 -22.78 -9.45 -19.43
CA LEU A 677 -22.32 -9.54 -20.80
C LEU A 677 -20.80 -9.30 -20.86
N LEU A 678 -20.08 -10.24 -21.44
CA LEU A 678 -18.65 -10.16 -21.74
C LEU A 678 -18.49 -9.98 -23.25
N CYS A 679 -17.97 -8.84 -23.68
CA CYS A 679 -17.73 -8.53 -25.10
C CYS A 679 -16.26 -8.79 -25.45
N LEU A 680 -16.01 -9.66 -26.45
CA LEU A 680 -14.69 -10.17 -26.83
C LEU A 680 -14.36 -9.80 -28.29
N PRO A 681 -13.66 -8.67 -28.56
CA PRO A 681 -13.32 -8.24 -29.93
C PRO A 681 -12.47 -9.25 -30.68
N HIS A 682 -12.59 -9.28 -32.01
CA HIS A 682 -11.72 -10.06 -32.90
C HIS A 682 -10.23 -9.84 -32.57
N GLY A 683 -9.82 -8.63 -32.16
CA GLY A 683 -8.42 -8.36 -31.81
C GLY A 683 -8.04 -8.63 -30.34
N ALA A 684 -8.98 -8.94 -29.45
CA ALA A 684 -8.72 -9.09 -28.01
C ALA A 684 -8.06 -10.41 -27.62
N LEU A 685 -8.12 -11.40 -28.50
CA LEU A 685 -7.65 -12.75 -28.26
C LEU A 685 -6.60 -13.07 -29.31
N LYS A 686 -5.35 -13.34 -28.88
CA LYS A 686 -4.18 -13.51 -29.78
C LYS A 686 -4.35 -14.61 -30.84
N TRP A 687 -5.26 -15.55 -30.61
CA TRP A 687 -5.53 -16.70 -31.47
C TRP A 687 -6.66 -16.44 -32.47
N TRP A 688 -7.26 -15.25 -32.49
CA TRP A 688 -8.37 -14.97 -33.41
C TRP A 688 -7.93 -14.94 -34.88
N ASP A 689 -6.66 -14.59 -35.12
CA ASP A 689 -6.03 -14.66 -36.44
C ASP A 689 -5.76 -16.13 -36.89
N GLU A 690 -5.88 -17.11 -35.98
CA GLU A 690 -5.83 -18.55 -36.30
C GLU A 690 -7.21 -19.12 -36.69
N ILE A 691 -8.31 -18.34 -36.55
CA ILE A 691 -9.72 -18.76 -36.83
C ILE A 691 -10.05 -18.73 -38.34
N THR A 692 -9.07 -18.88 -39.22
CA THR A 692 -9.29 -18.70 -40.67
C THR A 692 -9.95 -19.89 -41.38
N ASN A 693 -10.24 -20.99 -40.70
CA ASN A 693 -10.67 -22.22 -41.37
C ASN A 693 -12.14 -22.57 -41.11
N GLU A 694 -12.83 -22.86 -42.21
CA GLU A 694 -14.23 -23.31 -42.22
C GLU A 694 -14.43 -24.54 -41.33
N GLY A 695 -15.34 -24.46 -40.35
CA GLY A 695 -15.86 -25.62 -39.64
C GLY A 695 -15.28 -25.95 -38.26
N ASP A 696 -14.41 -25.10 -37.69
CA ASP A 696 -13.83 -25.29 -36.36
C ASP A 696 -14.88 -25.37 -35.22
N HIS A 697 -14.63 -26.28 -34.27
CA HIS A 697 -15.48 -26.52 -33.09
C HIS A 697 -15.02 -25.66 -31.90
N PHE A 698 -15.90 -24.77 -31.44
CA PHE A 698 -15.62 -23.89 -30.31
C PHE A 698 -16.40 -24.30 -29.06
N GLY A 699 -15.69 -24.56 -27.97
CA GLY A 699 -16.28 -24.76 -26.65
C GLY A 699 -16.09 -23.51 -25.79
N VAL A 700 -17.17 -22.91 -25.30
CA VAL A 700 -17.13 -21.93 -24.20
C VAL A 700 -17.54 -22.65 -22.93
N SER A 701 -16.60 -22.86 -22.02
CA SER A 701 -16.90 -23.36 -20.68
C SER A 701 -16.75 -22.26 -19.64
N PHE A 702 -17.61 -22.35 -18.64
CA PHE A 702 -17.77 -21.40 -17.56
C PHE A 702 -17.71 -22.16 -16.22
N GLN A 703 -16.65 -21.93 -15.45
CA GLN A 703 -16.60 -22.38 -14.07
C GLN A 703 -16.96 -21.24 -13.12
N CYS A 704 -17.95 -21.47 -12.26
CA CYS A 704 -18.37 -20.54 -11.21
C CYS A 704 -17.98 -21.09 -9.85
N ASP A 705 -16.90 -20.59 -9.26
CA ASP A 705 -16.59 -20.88 -7.86
C ASP A 705 -17.21 -19.79 -6.98
N VAL A 706 -18.15 -20.17 -6.10
CA VAL A 706 -18.85 -19.29 -5.17
C VAL A 706 -18.16 -19.38 -3.81
N PHE A 707 -17.54 -18.31 -3.34
CA PHE A 707 -16.92 -18.26 -2.01
C PHE A 707 -17.83 -17.56 -1.01
N SER A 708 -18.20 -18.24 0.07
CA SER A 708 -18.83 -17.60 1.25
C SER A 708 -18.03 -17.92 2.50
N GLY A 709 -17.23 -16.97 3.00
CA GLY A 709 -16.63 -16.95 4.34
C GLY A 709 -15.61 -18.05 4.67
N THR A 710 -15.87 -19.31 4.37
CA THR A 710 -15.04 -20.49 4.65
C THR A 710 -15.43 -21.73 3.81
N VAL A 711 -16.50 -21.72 3.01
CA VAL A 711 -16.97 -22.90 2.23
C VAL A 711 -17.30 -22.52 0.78
N VAL A 712 -16.87 -23.34 -0.18
CA VAL A 712 -17.22 -23.24 -1.61
C VAL A 712 -18.52 -24.02 -1.84
N ASP A 713 -19.64 -23.32 -2.01
CA ASP A 713 -20.93 -23.96 -2.23
C ASP A 713 -21.38 -23.80 -3.70
N LYS A 714 -21.16 -24.85 -4.50
CA LYS A 714 -21.30 -24.81 -5.96
C LYS A 714 -22.77 -24.82 -6.44
N ASP A 715 -23.72 -25.19 -5.56
CA ASP A 715 -25.11 -25.51 -5.95
C ASP A 715 -26.17 -24.46 -5.58
N LYS A 716 -25.78 -23.33 -4.98
CA LYS A 716 -26.74 -22.31 -4.48
C LYS A 716 -27.28 -21.32 -5.53
N CYS A 717 -26.76 -21.33 -6.76
CA CYS A 717 -27.17 -20.39 -7.81
C CYS A 717 -27.61 -21.12 -9.10
N ASN A 718 -28.75 -20.72 -9.65
CA ASN A 718 -29.16 -21.03 -11.02
C ASN A 718 -28.31 -20.23 -12.00
N LYS A 719 -27.80 -20.92 -13.03
CA LYS A 719 -26.89 -20.37 -14.03
C LYS A 719 -27.51 -20.55 -15.42
N ARG A 720 -27.42 -19.53 -16.26
CA ARG A 720 -27.63 -19.66 -17.72
C ARG A 720 -26.44 -19.05 -18.44
N LEU A 721 -25.98 -19.70 -19.49
CA LEU A 721 -24.91 -19.23 -20.35
C LEU A 721 -25.48 -19.08 -21.76
N GLY A 722 -25.16 -17.98 -22.44
CA GLY A 722 -25.51 -17.75 -23.83
C GLY A 722 -24.35 -17.13 -24.59
N VAL A 723 -24.33 -17.36 -25.90
CA VAL A 723 -23.31 -16.83 -26.80
C VAL A 723 -23.97 -16.18 -28.01
N HIS A 724 -23.45 -15.03 -28.43
CA HIS A 724 -23.90 -14.27 -29.58
C HIS A 724 -22.72 -13.75 -30.41
N PHE A 725 -22.77 -13.94 -31.73
CA PHE A 725 -21.73 -13.48 -32.65
C PHE A 725 -22.08 -12.12 -33.26
N VAL A 726 -21.06 -11.28 -33.44
CA VAL A 726 -21.20 -9.96 -34.08
C VAL A 726 -20.40 -9.98 -35.38
N PHE A 727 -21.01 -9.58 -36.50
CA PHE A 727 -20.39 -9.57 -37.83
C PHE A 727 -20.40 -8.15 -38.44
N GLU A 728 -19.36 -7.77 -39.17
CA GLU A 728 -19.23 -6.59 -40.02
C GLU A 728 -19.53 -6.96 -41.49
N GLN A 729 -20.24 -6.09 -42.24
CA GLN A 729 -20.39 -6.27 -43.69
C GLN A 729 -19.12 -5.80 -44.41
N ASP A 730 -18.76 -6.47 -45.51
CA ASP A 730 -17.72 -6.01 -46.43
C ASP A 730 -18.29 -4.94 -47.38
N ASP A 731 -17.73 -3.73 -47.35
CA ASP A 731 -18.15 -2.58 -48.17
C ASP A 731 -17.63 -2.64 -49.64
N ASN A 732 -17.10 -3.76 -50.11
CA ASN A 732 -16.59 -3.90 -51.48
C ASN A 732 -17.68 -4.26 -52.51
N MET A 733 -18.68 -3.39 -52.65
CA MET A 733 -19.54 -3.30 -53.85
C MET A 733 -19.64 -1.82 -54.23
N ASP A 734 -19.12 -1.50 -55.43
CA ASP A 734 -18.81 -0.16 -55.93
C ASP A 734 -19.93 0.92 -55.85
N ASP A 735 -19.48 2.12 -55.47
CA ASP A 735 -19.81 3.49 -55.93
C ASP A 735 -21.19 4.14 -55.65
N ASN A 736 -21.26 5.00 -54.62
CA ASN A 736 -21.10 6.48 -54.74
C ASN A 736 -21.69 7.26 -53.53
N ASP A 737 -20.88 8.20 -53.03
CA ASP A 737 -21.17 9.40 -52.21
C ASP A 737 -21.81 9.30 -50.81
N ASP A 738 -21.16 10.07 -49.91
CA ASP A 738 -21.52 10.59 -48.59
C ASP A 738 -21.62 9.64 -47.37
N ASP A 739 -20.62 9.77 -46.47
CA ASP A 739 -20.69 9.75 -44.99
C ASP A 739 -21.72 8.83 -44.28
N ASP A 740 -22.02 7.65 -44.83
CA ASP A 740 -22.89 6.66 -44.20
C ASP A 740 -22.10 5.63 -43.36
N PRO A 741 -22.56 5.30 -42.13
CA PRO A 741 -21.82 4.44 -41.22
C PRO A 741 -21.83 2.98 -41.71
N ILE A 742 -20.65 2.33 -41.75
CA ILE A 742 -20.49 0.86 -41.94
C ILE A 742 -21.60 0.13 -41.19
N VAL A 743 -22.47 -0.58 -41.90
CA VAL A 743 -23.65 -1.22 -41.30
C VAL A 743 -23.21 -2.55 -40.69
N VAL A 744 -23.04 -2.60 -39.36
CA VAL A 744 -22.91 -3.87 -38.64
C VAL A 744 -24.28 -4.53 -38.60
N GLN A 745 -24.48 -5.54 -39.46
CA GLN A 745 -25.71 -6.30 -39.47
C GLN A 745 -25.66 -7.43 -38.45
N HIS A 746 -26.67 -7.47 -37.58
CA HIS A 746 -27.00 -8.69 -36.85
C HIS A 746 -27.53 -9.71 -37.85
N TYR A 747 -26.78 -10.77 -38.16
CA TYR A 747 -27.35 -11.90 -38.89
C TYR A 747 -28.42 -12.57 -38.03
N CYS A 748 -29.67 -12.13 -38.25
CA CYS A 748 -30.88 -12.66 -37.64
C CYS A 748 -32.00 -12.70 -38.71
N SER A 749 -31.79 -13.44 -39.79
CA SER A 749 -32.90 -13.80 -40.69
C SER A 749 -33.42 -15.20 -40.35
N PRO A 750 -34.74 -15.41 -40.21
CA PRO A 750 -35.34 -16.74 -40.02
C PRO A 750 -35.07 -17.70 -41.20
N ASN A 751 -34.66 -17.18 -42.36
CA ASN A 751 -34.62 -17.92 -43.62
C ASN A 751 -33.22 -18.18 -44.19
N ASN A 752 -32.13 -17.83 -43.50
CA ASN A 752 -30.78 -18.20 -43.95
C ASN A 752 -30.27 -19.44 -43.20
N LYS A 753 -29.94 -20.48 -43.98
CA LYS A 753 -29.50 -21.83 -43.54
C LYS A 753 -28.10 -21.87 -42.90
N ASN A 754 -27.66 -20.82 -42.20
CA ASN A 754 -26.42 -20.86 -41.41
C ASN A 754 -26.78 -21.20 -39.95
N LYS A 755 -27.11 -22.47 -39.70
CA LYS A 755 -27.38 -22.98 -38.35
C LYS A 755 -26.07 -23.13 -37.58
N ILE A 756 -25.96 -22.48 -36.42
CA ILE A 756 -25.04 -22.91 -35.36
C ILE A 756 -25.57 -24.26 -34.85
N VAL A 757 -24.76 -25.32 -34.96
CA VAL A 757 -25.08 -26.65 -34.44
C VAL A 757 -24.56 -26.73 -33.01
N LEU A 758 -25.48 -26.94 -32.06
CA LEU A 758 -25.13 -27.28 -30.67
C LEU A 758 -24.86 -28.78 -30.62
N GLU A 759 -23.66 -29.18 -30.21
CA GLU A 759 -23.26 -30.58 -30.07
C GLU A 759 -23.22 -30.97 -28.57
N ASN A 760 -23.44 -32.25 -28.25
CA ASN A 760 -23.47 -32.77 -26.88
C ASN A 760 -22.19 -32.40 -26.09
N ASN A 761 -22.32 -32.12 -24.79
CA ASN A 761 -21.30 -31.50 -23.90
C ASN A 761 -19.98 -32.28 -23.69
N ASN A 762 -19.69 -33.33 -24.46
CA ASN A 762 -18.52 -34.17 -24.31
C ASN A 762 -17.21 -33.56 -24.83
N CYS A 763 -17.25 -32.46 -25.60
CA CYS A 763 -16.04 -31.81 -26.13
C CYS A 763 -15.29 -30.93 -25.10
N CYS A 764 -15.83 -30.72 -23.90
CA CYS A 764 -15.21 -29.89 -22.85
C CYS A 764 -14.35 -30.67 -21.84
N GLN A 765 -14.11 -31.98 -22.05
CA GLN A 765 -13.20 -32.76 -21.20
C GLN A 765 -11.82 -32.90 -21.88
N PRO A 766 -10.71 -32.56 -21.20
CA PRO A 766 -9.39 -32.89 -21.71
C PRO A 766 -9.25 -34.41 -21.78
N HIS A 767 -8.82 -34.94 -22.93
CA HIS A 767 -8.51 -36.36 -23.13
C HIS A 767 -7.57 -36.88 -22.03
N GLN A 768 -8.09 -37.71 -21.13
CA GLN A 768 -7.29 -38.61 -20.30
C GLN A 768 -6.88 -39.81 -21.15
N GLN A 769 -5.76 -39.73 -21.87
CA GLN A 769 -5.08 -40.91 -22.39
C GLN A 769 -3.58 -40.60 -22.51
N LEU A 770 -2.83 -40.96 -21.47
CA LEU A 770 -1.39 -41.25 -21.47
C LEU A 770 -0.99 -41.66 -20.03
N ALA A 771 -1.32 -42.90 -19.64
CA ALA A 771 -0.64 -43.64 -18.56
C ALA A 771 -1.23 -45.06 -18.42
N GLU A 772 -1.07 -45.91 -19.43
CA GLU A 772 -1.03 -47.35 -19.24
C GLU A 772 0.08 -47.93 -20.12
N GLU A 773 1.30 -47.95 -19.59
CA GLU A 773 2.21 -49.07 -19.81
C GLU A 773 3.30 -49.03 -18.73
N GLN A 774 3.66 -50.22 -18.24
CA GLN A 774 4.71 -50.54 -17.26
C GLN A 774 4.31 -50.48 -15.77
N ALA A 775 3.44 -51.40 -15.38
CA ALA A 775 3.63 -52.11 -14.12
C ALA A 775 4.62 -53.28 -14.36
N LEU A 776 5.75 -53.29 -13.65
CA LEU A 776 6.45 -54.49 -13.16
C LEU A 776 7.76 -54.09 -12.46
N THR A 777 7.72 -54.03 -11.12
CA THR A 777 8.59 -54.81 -10.22
C THR A 777 8.32 -54.41 -8.76
N HIS A 778 7.67 -55.34 -8.04
CA HIS A 778 7.71 -55.42 -6.59
C HIS A 778 9.12 -55.83 -6.14
N CYS A 779 9.67 -55.17 -5.12
CA CYS A 779 10.52 -55.79 -4.10
C CYS A 779 10.75 -54.83 -2.90
N GLY A 780 10.34 -55.27 -1.71
CA GLY A 780 10.99 -54.94 -0.42
C GLY A 780 10.49 -53.73 0.37
N GLY A 781 9.69 -53.97 1.41
CA GLY A 781 9.67 -53.09 2.60
C GLY A 781 10.90 -53.31 3.49
N PRO A 782 10.94 -52.88 4.77
CA PRO A 782 9.98 -52.06 5.52
C PRO A 782 10.64 -50.84 6.23
N GLY A 783 9.85 -49.95 6.84
CA GLY A 783 10.35 -49.26 8.04
C GLY A 783 9.76 -47.88 8.38
N TYR A 784 9.03 -47.86 9.51
CA TYR A 784 9.04 -46.86 10.58
C TYR A 784 8.64 -45.40 10.23
N ILE A 785 7.45 -44.89 10.62
CA ILE A 785 6.92 -44.55 11.97
C ILE A 785 7.18 -43.06 12.38
N PHE A 786 6.06 -42.40 12.70
CA PHE A 786 5.74 -41.20 13.52
C PHE A 786 5.93 -39.73 13.04
N ASP A 787 4.76 -39.07 12.98
CA ASP A 787 4.34 -37.74 13.47
C ASP A 787 4.98 -36.44 12.94
N SER A 788 4.21 -35.63 12.20
CA SER A 788 3.25 -34.65 12.75
C SER A 788 2.42 -33.98 11.65
#